data_AF-A0A7W6FSF9-F1
#
_entry.id   AF-A0A7W6FSF9-F1
#
_cell.length_a   1.000
_cell.length_b   1.000
_cell.length_c   1.000
_cell.angle_alpha   90.00
_cell.angle_beta   90.00
_cell.angle_gamma   90.00
#
_symmetry.space_group_name_H-M   'P 1'
#
loop_
_entity.id
_entity.type
_entity.pdbx_description
1 polymer ?
#
loop_
_entity_poly.entity_id
_entity_poly.type
_entity_poly.pdbx_seq_one_letter_code
_entity_poly.pdbx_strand_id
1 'polypeptide(L)'
;MIADLIALIDARQADEFSSQLSDLIEFHAFLYKLAQLDDEDINYGQMSSGWGLAGGRTLSESWSQAYRDMIRRAVERLPDEPEFFGRVAYLGANIYGRAGREVTPKALTSVLRLADFVSYRLMEWAVDQNRAENAGASSPRAGFSLLRLGDTYAGAWRDMVAGWERLLHVVVSVPGRRGNRERSWAELGRIAVNVLDHLDSTTRLAARAIWSGDRLATNWTCDLLLHWKAQAERGWESRGAYWLLRSEALTLEGLELDWQQMSERLAPPVDGREITAPVVFGAIIHNAWRDHVVTLASVAIHWAMHDTVPDTVLQAARMLLRNEPHDRGDVGHHDEQPMSAADILISSLRITSSGERFAERSYAATFEHLLESLGRLGERPWVSLRIYSSSGGFSFEALPIAHALAMVAAAAGSQGITADLRRLLTDADDEALRRRQRYLATLRDAFAEIDTDQGRAVAGALVDEADALSFEARLDNARLLVEQALALLVGRRDQAIVNAQIDPDRMRALAVAAGSQAFVPDEFPLNLFSEIVSTPDALTEFTLKVSNASKGAYTAPLMEQLVVNEEDWWREATARQVAAVVWHDVLNAASFDDIEGRTPEEFWHAVRDGSARIREAGDAPVLVIASMSHPEWLLDWQWSHRPDPARKPADLVITRLEGQAEGYEFSMNDTPVYSAQTACGVAYLVPEQLFRRLRYRDYGDGLSVAMRFDPDPQNPWLGAMLASFARETEVADAHGYRIRFDSDPRPDLVEPGADTPPPQPSESSRSGRESSVKASPARRRRNAGPMRAEDAE
;
A
#
# COMPACT_ATOMS: atom_id res chain seq x y z
N MET A 1 36.71 7.62 33.65
CA MET A 1 36.01 8.83 33.19
C MET A 1 34.52 8.78 33.49
N ILE A 2 33.68 7.96 32.84
CA ILE A 2 32.23 7.99 33.12
C ILE A 2 31.87 7.53 34.55
N ALA A 3 32.56 6.50 35.07
CA ALA A 3 32.40 6.08 36.45
C ALA A 3 32.78 7.20 37.45
N ASP A 4 33.79 8.00 37.11
CA ASP A 4 34.22 9.15 37.93
C ASP A 4 33.16 10.26 37.90
N LEU A 5 32.57 10.54 36.74
CA LEU A 5 31.44 11.48 36.62
C LEU A 5 30.22 11.03 37.45
N ILE A 6 29.92 9.73 37.47
CA ILE A 6 28.86 9.19 38.33
C ILE A 6 29.20 9.39 39.82
N ALA A 7 30.45 9.13 40.22
CA ALA A 7 30.90 9.36 41.58
C ALA A 7 30.80 10.84 41.98
N LEU A 8 31.06 11.78 41.07
CA LEU A 8 30.90 13.22 41.32
C LEU A 8 29.43 13.63 41.47
N ILE A 9 28.51 13.03 40.70
CA ILE A 9 27.06 13.21 40.90
C ILE A 9 26.65 12.69 42.28
N ASP A 10 27.19 11.53 42.70
CA ASP A 10 26.91 10.95 44.01
C ASP A 10 27.49 11.78 45.16
N ALA A 11 28.66 12.37 44.95
CA ALA A 11 29.36 13.23 45.89
C ALA A 11 28.89 14.69 45.88
N ARG A 12 27.94 15.07 45.00
CA ARG A 12 27.35 16.42 44.92
C ARG A 12 28.36 17.51 44.55
N GLN A 13 29.25 17.21 43.61
CA GLN A 13 30.31 18.11 43.17
C GLN A 13 30.05 18.65 41.74
N ALA A 14 29.09 19.57 41.61
CA ALA A 14 28.62 20.10 40.32
C ALA A 14 29.69 20.80 39.47
N ASP A 15 30.55 21.62 40.08
CA ASP A 15 31.62 22.34 39.38
C ASP A 15 32.68 21.39 38.80
N GLU A 16 33.13 20.43 39.60
CA GLU A 16 34.11 19.42 39.19
C GLU A 16 33.53 18.50 38.12
N PHE A 17 32.26 18.10 38.28
CA PHE A 17 31.52 17.35 37.27
C PHE A 17 31.47 18.12 35.94
N SER A 18 31.17 19.42 35.96
CA SER A 18 31.11 20.25 34.77
C SER A 18 32.46 20.32 34.04
N SER A 19 33.55 20.44 34.78
CA SER A 19 34.91 20.42 34.20
C SER A 19 35.22 19.07 33.54
N GLN A 20 35.07 17.98 34.28
CA GLN A 20 35.40 16.63 33.77
C GLN A 20 34.46 16.19 32.63
N LEU A 21 33.20 16.63 32.64
CA LEU A 21 32.27 16.37 31.53
C LEU A 21 32.73 17.10 30.26
N SER A 22 33.24 18.33 30.37
CA SER A 22 33.79 19.05 29.21
C SER A 22 34.99 18.31 28.60
N ASP A 23 35.89 17.80 29.43
CA ASP A 23 37.06 17.02 29.00
C ASP A 23 36.63 15.72 28.30
N LEU A 24 35.63 15.02 28.86
CA LEU A 24 35.08 13.81 28.25
C LEU A 24 34.41 14.10 26.89
N ILE A 25 33.69 15.22 26.77
CA ILE A 25 33.09 15.65 25.49
C ILE A 25 34.19 15.95 24.47
N GLU A 26 35.27 16.61 24.87
CA GLU A 26 36.41 16.88 23.99
C GLU A 26 37.07 15.58 23.52
N PHE A 27 37.30 14.64 24.44
CA PHE A 27 37.82 13.32 24.10
C PHE A 27 36.93 12.56 23.12
N HIS A 28 35.61 12.54 23.33
CA HIS A 28 34.70 11.88 22.39
C HIS A 28 34.62 12.58 21.04
N ALA A 29 34.61 13.92 21.00
CA ALA A 29 34.70 14.64 19.73
C ALA A 29 36.00 14.31 18.99
N PHE A 30 37.11 14.16 19.70
CA PHE A 30 38.38 13.69 19.15
C PHE A 30 38.27 12.26 18.58
N LEU A 31 37.59 11.33 19.25
CA LEU A 31 37.39 9.97 18.72
C LEU A 31 36.62 9.96 17.40
N TYR A 32 35.55 10.75 17.28
CA TYR A 32 34.79 10.86 16.03
C TYR A 32 35.64 11.41 14.88
N LYS A 33 36.49 12.41 15.17
CA LYS A 33 37.42 13.00 14.20
C LYS A 33 38.51 12.00 13.80
N LEU A 34 39.09 11.31 14.76
CA LEU A 34 40.12 10.30 14.51
C LEU A 34 39.59 9.13 13.67
N ALA A 35 38.30 8.80 13.83
CA ALA A 35 37.64 7.75 13.06
C ALA A 35 37.24 8.17 11.65
N GLN A 36 37.36 9.45 11.29
CA GLN A 36 37.05 9.94 9.96
C GLN A 36 38.22 9.72 8.99
N LEU A 37 37.93 9.24 7.78
CA LEU A 37 38.92 9.20 6.69
C LEU A 37 38.97 10.54 5.95
N ASP A 38 40.19 10.99 5.62
CA ASP A 38 40.47 12.37 5.18
C ASP A 38 39.90 12.75 3.80
N ASP A 39 39.36 11.83 3.02
CA ASP A 39 38.82 12.10 1.65
C ASP A 39 37.57 11.27 1.28
N GLU A 40 36.97 10.56 2.24
CA GLU A 40 35.83 9.66 2.00
C GLU A 40 34.65 9.98 2.92
N ASP A 41 33.42 9.73 2.48
CA ASP A 41 32.21 9.79 3.33
C ASP A 41 32.11 8.56 4.26
N ILE A 42 33.25 8.08 4.75
CA ILE A 42 33.42 6.85 5.54
C ILE A 42 34.01 7.22 6.89
N ASN A 43 33.33 6.81 7.96
CA ASN A 43 33.82 6.94 9.32
C ASN A 43 33.87 5.56 9.98
N TYR A 44 35.01 5.18 10.55
CA TYR A 44 35.18 3.90 11.26
C TYR A 44 34.22 3.75 12.45
N GLY A 45 33.71 4.86 13.00
CA GLY A 45 32.65 4.87 13.99
C GLY A 45 31.36 4.17 13.52
N GLN A 46 31.13 4.08 12.21
CA GLN A 46 29.97 3.42 11.60
C GLN A 46 30.18 1.92 11.39
N MET A 47 31.40 1.40 11.54
CA MET A 47 31.66 -0.02 11.38
C MET A 47 31.09 -0.80 12.57
N SER A 48 30.48 -1.96 12.26
CA SER A 48 29.97 -2.86 13.28
C SER A 48 31.13 -3.48 14.07
N SER A 49 31.01 -3.49 15.39
CA SER A 49 32.07 -3.97 16.28
C SER A 49 32.11 -5.49 16.44
N GLY A 50 31.49 -6.29 15.55
CA GLY A 50 31.39 -7.74 15.75
C GLY A 50 31.03 -8.60 14.53
N TRP A 51 31.67 -9.77 14.46
CA TRP A 51 31.38 -10.90 13.57
C TRP A 51 30.19 -11.73 14.12
N GLY A 52 28.95 -11.35 13.79
CA GLY A 52 27.75 -12.11 14.15
C GLY A 52 26.68 -12.02 13.07
N LEU A 53 25.91 -13.10 12.87
CA LEU A 53 24.86 -13.25 11.86
C LEU A 53 23.65 -12.29 12.00
N ALA A 54 23.59 -11.53 13.09
CA ALA A 54 22.69 -10.40 13.27
C ALA A 54 23.56 -9.16 13.52
N GLY A 55 23.60 -8.22 12.58
CA GLY A 55 24.56 -7.10 12.52
C GLY A 55 24.90 -6.48 13.88
N GLY A 56 26.18 -6.48 14.22
CA GLY A 56 26.68 -5.89 15.47
C GLY A 56 26.46 -4.37 15.54
N ARG A 57 26.38 -3.84 16.76
CA ARG A 57 26.30 -2.39 17.03
C ARG A 57 27.49 -1.66 16.42
N THR A 58 27.30 -0.39 16.04
CA THR A 58 28.43 0.43 15.57
C THR A 58 29.29 0.89 16.74
N LEU A 59 30.54 1.27 16.46
CA LEU A 59 31.41 1.87 17.47
C LEU A 59 30.84 3.19 18.00
N SER A 60 30.24 4.02 17.14
CA SER A 60 29.59 5.28 17.50
C SER A 60 28.38 5.07 18.44
N GLU A 61 27.60 4.00 18.24
CA GLU A 61 26.52 3.62 19.16
C GLU A 61 27.07 3.19 20.52
N SER A 62 28.18 2.45 20.53
CA SER A 62 28.84 1.99 21.75
C SER A 62 29.38 3.17 22.58
N TRP A 63 29.97 4.17 21.93
CA TRP A 63 30.43 5.40 22.60
C TRP A 63 29.28 6.20 23.20
N SER A 64 28.19 6.40 22.44
CA SER A 64 27.00 7.09 22.96
C SER A 64 26.35 6.31 24.11
N GLN A 65 26.32 4.98 24.05
CA GLN A 65 25.74 4.14 25.10
C GLN A 65 26.45 4.29 26.44
N ALA A 66 27.74 4.60 26.44
CA ALA A 66 28.54 4.75 27.66
C ALA A 66 27.96 5.83 28.60
N TYR A 67 27.28 6.86 28.07
CA TYR A 67 26.67 7.92 28.87
C TYR A 67 25.36 7.55 29.57
N ARG A 68 24.72 6.41 29.24
CA ARG A 68 23.36 6.11 29.71
C ARG A 68 23.23 6.08 31.23
N ASP A 69 24.18 5.48 31.93
CA ASP A 69 24.15 5.39 33.40
C ASP A 69 24.36 6.77 34.05
N MET A 70 25.23 7.60 33.48
CA MET A 70 25.45 8.97 33.94
C MET A 70 24.19 9.83 33.74
N ILE A 71 23.54 9.74 32.57
CA ILE A 71 22.29 10.46 32.28
C ILE A 71 21.19 10.04 33.27
N ARG A 72 21.01 8.73 33.46
CA ARG A 72 20.07 8.21 34.45
C ARG A 72 20.34 8.81 35.84
N ARG A 73 21.60 8.80 36.27
CA ARG A 73 21.97 9.29 37.61
C ARG A 73 21.71 10.79 37.76
N ALA A 74 21.99 11.59 36.73
CA ALA A 74 21.71 13.02 36.72
C ALA A 74 20.20 13.30 36.84
N VAL A 75 19.35 12.53 36.16
CA VAL A 75 17.88 12.66 36.27
C VAL A 75 17.36 12.23 37.65
N GLU A 76 17.88 11.14 38.22
CA GLU A 76 17.50 10.69 39.57
C GLU A 76 17.80 11.73 40.66
N ARG A 77 18.82 12.58 40.45
CA ARG A 77 19.23 13.65 41.36
C ARG A 77 18.55 14.99 41.11
N LEU A 78 17.64 15.07 40.14
CA LEU A 78 16.94 16.30 39.78
C LEU A 78 16.28 17.03 40.98
N PRO A 79 15.62 16.35 41.95
CA PRO A 79 15.04 17.02 43.12
C PRO A 79 16.05 17.74 44.02
N ASP A 80 17.27 17.21 44.09
CA ASP A 80 18.30 17.71 45.00
C ASP A 80 19.19 18.75 44.29
N GLU A 81 19.66 18.43 43.07
CA GLU A 81 20.71 19.16 42.37
C GLU A 81 20.44 19.20 40.85
N PRO A 82 19.60 20.14 40.38
CA PRO A 82 19.20 20.23 38.97
C PRO A 82 20.36 20.61 38.03
N GLU A 83 21.44 21.20 38.55
CA GLU A 83 22.60 21.65 37.76
C GLU A 83 23.25 20.53 36.94
N PHE A 84 23.29 19.29 37.48
CA PHE A 84 23.83 18.14 36.75
C PHE A 84 23.02 17.86 35.48
N PHE A 85 21.69 17.87 35.59
CA PHE A 85 20.81 17.67 34.45
C PHE A 85 20.97 18.81 33.45
N GLY A 86 21.03 20.05 33.92
CA GLY A 86 21.25 21.23 33.07
C GLY A 86 22.50 21.10 32.19
N ARG A 87 23.60 20.50 32.70
CA ARG A 87 24.80 20.22 31.88
C ARG A 87 24.60 19.07 30.89
N VAL A 88 23.92 18.01 31.31
CA VAL A 88 23.65 16.81 30.50
C VAL A 88 22.71 17.11 29.34
N ALA A 89 21.75 18.04 29.49
CA ALA A 89 20.84 18.46 28.43
C ALA A 89 21.56 18.96 27.16
N TYR A 90 22.73 19.59 27.31
CA TYR A 90 23.53 20.11 26.19
C TYR A 90 24.55 19.10 25.62
N LEU A 91 24.60 17.87 26.13
CA LEU A 91 25.62 16.89 25.78
C LEU A 91 25.70 16.64 24.27
N GLY A 92 24.56 16.36 23.64
CA GLY A 92 24.49 16.12 22.20
C GLY A 92 24.97 17.31 21.39
N ALA A 93 24.48 18.51 21.69
CA ALA A 93 24.86 19.74 21.00
C ALA A 93 26.36 20.05 21.12
N ASN A 94 26.96 19.80 22.29
CA ASN A 94 28.37 20.07 22.53
C ASN A 94 29.29 19.06 21.79
N ILE A 95 28.94 17.77 21.80
CA ILE A 95 29.69 16.76 21.03
C ILE A 95 29.58 17.07 19.53
N TYR A 96 28.35 17.25 19.03
CA TYR A 96 28.09 17.50 17.61
C TYR A 96 28.79 18.78 17.13
N GLY A 97 28.67 19.88 17.88
CA GLY A 97 29.27 21.16 17.52
C GLY A 97 30.81 21.13 17.48
N ARG A 98 31.46 20.26 18.25
CA ARG A 98 32.92 20.07 18.26
C ARG A 98 33.41 19.12 17.16
N ALA A 99 32.63 18.11 16.81
CA ALA A 99 33.00 17.07 15.84
C ALA A 99 32.54 17.37 14.40
N GLY A 100 31.32 17.88 14.20
CA GLY A 100 30.63 17.86 12.91
C GLY A 100 31.30 18.64 11.78
N ARG A 101 32.27 19.51 12.08
CA ARG A 101 33.02 20.23 11.03
C ARG A 101 33.91 19.32 10.21
N GLU A 102 34.40 18.27 10.84
CA GLU A 102 35.38 17.34 10.28
C GLU A 102 34.73 15.97 10.05
N VAL A 103 33.60 15.68 10.69
CA VAL A 103 32.97 14.35 10.72
C VAL A 103 31.68 14.36 9.92
N THR A 104 31.43 13.28 9.18
CA THR A 104 30.24 13.15 8.34
C THR A 104 28.96 13.11 9.19
N PRO A 105 27.85 13.74 8.76
CA PRO A 105 26.60 13.78 9.54
C PRO A 105 26.13 12.38 9.97
N LYS A 106 26.16 11.42 9.03
CA LYS A 106 25.74 10.03 9.29
C LYS A 106 26.55 9.35 10.41
N ALA A 107 27.80 9.72 10.64
CA ALA A 107 28.59 9.16 11.76
C ALA A 107 28.15 9.70 13.13
N LEU A 108 27.54 10.89 13.14
CA LEU A 108 27.06 11.58 14.34
C LEU A 108 25.59 11.28 14.68
N THR A 109 24.89 10.45 13.90
CA THR A 109 23.49 10.06 14.19
C THR A 109 23.32 9.46 15.61
N SER A 110 24.31 8.74 16.14
CA SER A 110 24.27 8.21 17.51
C SER A 110 24.30 9.31 18.59
N VAL A 111 24.75 10.53 18.26
CA VAL A 111 24.73 11.70 19.13
C VAL A 111 23.33 12.30 19.21
N LEU A 112 22.55 12.26 18.12
CA LEU A 112 21.13 12.63 18.14
C LEU A 112 20.34 11.69 19.05
N ARG A 113 20.55 10.37 18.90
CA ARG A 113 19.92 9.34 19.75
C ARG A 113 20.29 9.49 21.23
N LEU A 114 21.49 10.00 21.52
CA LEU A 114 21.90 10.30 22.89
C LEU A 114 21.07 11.43 23.50
N ALA A 115 20.79 12.49 22.74
CA ALA A 115 19.95 13.59 23.19
C ALA A 115 18.48 13.15 23.37
N ASP A 116 17.95 12.32 22.46
CA ASP A 116 16.62 11.72 22.60
C ASP A 116 16.51 10.90 23.90
N PHE A 117 17.56 10.14 24.23
CA PHE A 117 17.62 9.37 25.47
C PHE A 117 17.55 10.25 26.74
N VAL A 118 18.12 11.45 26.74
CA VAL A 118 18.03 12.37 27.89
C VAL A 118 16.56 12.72 28.17
N SER A 119 15.83 13.10 27.13
CA SER A 119 14.40 13.44 27.18
C SER A 119 13.54 12.26 27.59
N TYR A 120 13.84 11.07 27.05
CA TYR A 120 13.19 9.83 27.44
C TYR A 120 13.31 9.56 28.94
N ARG A 121 14.53 9.68 29.49
CA ARG A 121 14.78 9.47 30.91
C ARG A 121 14.07 10.49 31.79
N LEU A 122 13.99 11.74 31.35
CA LEU A 122 13.26 12.78 32.05
C LEU A 122 11.75 12.46 32.12
N MET A 123 11.14 12.00 31.02
CA MET A 123 9.75 11.57 30.98
C MET A 123 9.48 10.32 31.83
N GLU A 124 10.33 9.29 31.75
CA GLU A 124 10.21 8.09 32.60
C GLU A 124 10.21 8.46 34.09
N TRP A 125 11.14 9.33 34.48
CA TRP A 125 11.26 9.80 35.85
C TRP A 125 9.98 10.53 36.30
N ALA A 126 9.42 11.41 35.47
CA ALA A 126 8.20 12.13 35.82
C ALA A 126 6.99 11.20 36.00
N VAL A 127 6.85 10.18 35.15
CA VAL A 127 5.80 9.15 35.29
C VAL A 127 5.96 8.40 36.62
N ASP A 128 7.18 8.05 37.01
CA ASP A 128 7.43 7.38 38.28
C ASP A 128 7.19 8.28 39.49
N GLN A 129 7.54 9.57 39.43
CA GLN A 129 7.20 10.54 40.48
C GLN A 129 5.69 10.71 40.61
N ASN A 130 4.96 10.82 39.50
CA ASN A 130 3.50 10.92 39.52
C ASN A 130 2.84 9.70 40.16
N ARG A 131 3.35 8.49 39.87
CA ARG A 131 2.89 7.26 40.53
C ARG A 131 3.15 7.27 42.03
N ALA A 132 4.28 7.81 42.47
CA ALA A 132 4.62 7.94 43.89
C ALA A 132 3.75 8.98 44.60
N GLU A 133 3.44 10.13 43.95
CA GLU A 133 2.55 11.16 44.49
C GLU A 133 1.09 10.69 44.61
N ASN A 134 0.64 9.85 43.67
CA ASN A 134 -0.76 9.39 43.56
C ASN A 134 -0.97 7.93 44.01
N ALA A 135 -0.10 7.40 44.86
CA ALA A 135 -0.22 6.05 45.40
C ALA A 135 -1.55 5.87 46.16
N GLY A 136 -2.57 5.34 45.47
CA GLY A 136 -3.92 5.12 46.01
C GLY A 136 -5.09 5.65 45.16
N ALA A 137 -4.83 6.44 44.10
CA ALA A 137 -5.86 6.90 43.18
C ALA A 137 -6.05 5.92 42.01
N SER A 138 -7.29 5.47 41.78
CA SER A 138 -7.62 4.34 40.90
C SER A 138 -7.72 4.65 39.39
N SER A 139 -7.25 5.80 38.90
CA SER A 139 -7.30 6.09 37.45
C SER A 139 -5.90 6.21 36.84
N PRO A 140 -5.34 5.11 36.30
CA PRO A 140 -3.98 5.07 35.74
C PRO A 140 -3.84 5.79 34.38
N ARG A 141 -4.86 6.50 33.90
CA ARG A 141 -4.90 7.08 32.53
C ARG A 141 -5.46 8.50 32.43
N ALA A 142 -5.45 9.26 33.52
CA ALA A 142 -5.75 10.70 33.45
C ALA A 142 -4.48 11.50 33.16
N GLY A 143 -4.61 12.64 32.47
CA GLY A 143 -3.49 13.57 32.28
C GLY A 143 -3.02 14.11 33.63
N PHE A 144 -1.71 14.27 33.81
CA PHE A 144 -1.10 14.63 35.09
C PHE A 144 -0.15 15.82 34.99
N SER A 145 0.15 16.39 36.16
CA SER A 145 1.20 17.36 36.40
C SER A 145 1.79 17.08 37.78
N LEU A 146 3.11 17.21 37.92
CA LEU A 146 3.77 16.95 39.21
C LEU A 146 3.42 18.04 40.22
N LEU A 147 2.94 17.63 41.40
CA LEU A 147 2.49 18.56 42.43
C LEU A 147 3.66 19.06 43.30
N ARG A 148 4.58 18.18 43.68
CA ARG A 148 5.68 18.54 44.61
C ARG A 148 6.91 19.06 43.90
N LEU A 149 7.20 18.49 42.74
CA LEU A 149 8.43 18.76 41.98
C LEU A 149 8.16 19.54 40.69
N GLY A 150 6.99 20.17 40.57
CA GLY A 150 6.56 20.87 39.36
C GLY A 150 7.55 21.93 38.86
N ASP A 151 8.03 22.81 39.73
CA ASP A 151 8.97 23.88 39.35
C ASP A 151 10.33 23.34 38.92
N THR A 152 10.83 22.33 39.64
CA THR A 152 12.09 21.65 39.32
C THR A 152 12.00 20.94 37.97
N TYR A 153 10.88 20.27 37.73
CA TYR A 153 10.60 19.59 36.48
C TYR A 153 10.44 20.58 35.31
N ALA A 154 9.78 21.72 35.53
CA ALA A 154 9.70 22.80 34.55
C ALA A 154 11.06 23.42 34.24
N GLY A 155 11.94 23.59 35.24
CA GLY A 155 13.32 23.99 35.04
C GLY A 155 14.09 23.01 34.14
N ALA A 156 13.98 21.72 34.44
CA ALA A 156 14.61 20.66 33.64
C ALA A 156 14.12 20.66 32.18
N TRP A 157 12.82 20.86 31.95
CA TRP A 157 12.29 20.96 30.58
C TRP A 157 12.85 22.16 29.82
N ARG A 158 13.03 23.32 30.46
CA ARG A 158 13.66 24.49 29.80
C ARG A 158 15.10 24.18 29.39
N ASP A 159 15.87 23.53 30.25
CA ASP A 159 17.25 23.12 29.92
C ASP A 159 17.29 22.07 28.80
N MET A 160 16.39 21.09 28.85
CA MET A 160 16.23 20.08 27.79
C MET A 160 15.90 20.72 26.45
N VAL A 161 14.88 21.60 26.42
CA VAL A 161 14.42 22.29 25.21
C VAL A 161 15.56 23.11 24.64
N ALA A 162 16.21 23.95 25.44
CA ALA A 162 17.35 24.75 24.97
C ALA A 162 18.53 23.88 24.48
N GLY A 163 18.78 22.73 25.12
CA GLY A 163 19.77 21.75 24.67
C GLY A 163 19.42 21.12 23.31
N TRP A 164 18.15 20.77 23.12
CA TRP A 164 17.59 20.18 21.89
C TRP A 164 17.60 21.17 20.72
N GLU A 165 17.11 22.39 20.92
CA GLU A 165 17.13 23.44 19.89
C GLU A 165 18.55 23.84 19.49
N ARG A 166 19.47 23.88 20.47
CA ARG A 166 20.90 24.11 20.18
C ARG A 166 21.48 22.97 19.36
N LEU A 167 21.04 21.73 19.58
CA LEU A 167 21.44 20.58 18.77
C LEU A 167 20.98 20.75 17.32
N LEU A 168 19.72 21.08 17.08
CA LEU A 168 19.23 21.43 15.74
C LEU A 168 20.08 22.52 15.11
N HIS A 169 20.32 23.61 15.83
CA HIS A 169 21.13 24.73 15.34
C HIS A 169 22.53 24.29 14.91
N VAL A 170 23.22 23.43 15.68
CA VAL A 170 24.55 22.94 15.27
C VAL A 170 24.48 21.94 14.12
N VAL A 171 23.44 21.11 14.05
CA VAL A 171 23.20 20.18 12.92
C VAL A 171 23.05 20.96 11.62
N VAL A 172 22.23 22.02 11.62
CA VAL A 172 22.01 22.82 10.41
C VAL A 172 23.18 23.74 10.10
N SER A 173 23.96 24.19 11.09
CA SER A 173 25.05 25.18 10.90
C SER A 173 26.38 24.61 10.39
N VAL A 174 26.55 23.29 10.43
CA VAL A 174 27.82 22.61 10.16
C VAL A 174 27.64 21.78 8.88
N PRO A 175 28.40 22.05 7.79
CA PRO A 175 29.84 22.37 7.75
C PRO A 175 30.22 23.84 7.42
N GLY A 176 29.27 24.68 7.04
CA GLY A 176 29.53 25.89 6.23
C GLY A 176 29.77 27.23 6.95
N ARG A 177 30.61 27.32 8.00
CA ARG A 177 30.91 28.63 8.64
C ARG A 177 31.88 29.53 7.86
N ARG A 178 32.36 29.15 6.67
CA ARG A 178 33.31 29.96 5.89
C ARG A 178 32.64 30.62 4.68
N GLY A 179 32.24 31.88 4.88
CA GLY A 179 31.92 32.81 3.81
C GLY A 179 30.44 32.83 3.43
N ASN A 180 29.99 34.02 3.02
CA ASN A 180 28.64 34.40 2.61
C ASN A 180 28.19 33.69 1.29
N ARG A 181 28.53 32.42 1.11
CA ARG A 181 28.34 31.65 -0.12
C ARG A 181 27.15 30.71 0.07
N GLU A 182 26.20 30.74 -0.86
CA GLU A 182 25.04 29.86 -0.86
C GLU A 182 25.47 28.39 -0.83
N ARG A 183 24.78 27.57 -0.04
CA ARG A 183 25.08 26.14 0.10
C ARG A 183 24.76 25.38 -1.18
N SER A 184 25.63 24.45 -1.53
CA SER A 184 25.42 23.53 -2.65
C SER A 184 24.36 22.47 -2.31
N TRP A 185 23.71 21.92 -3.35
CA TRP A 185 22.74 20.83 -3.19
C TRP A 185 23.34 19.60 -2.48
N ALA A 186 24.59 19.24 -2.79
CA ALA A 186 25.28 18.12 -2.15
C ALA A 186 25.58 18.36 -0.66
N GLU A 187 25.84 19.60 -0.24
CA GLU A 187 25.98 19.94 1.18
C GLU A 187 24.64 19.82 1.91
N LEU A 188 23.56 20.28 1.28
CA LEU A 188 22.20 20.18 1.82
C LEU A 188 21.75 18.72 1.93
N GLY A 189 21.99 17.90 0.90
CA GLY A 189 21.73 16.47 0.92
C GLY A 189 22.48 15.74 2.05
N ARG A 190 23.75 16.10 2.31
CA ARG A 190 24.54 15.51 3.40
C ARG A 190 23.96 15.77 4.79
N ILE A 191 23.47 16.99 5.05
CA ILE A 191 22.89 17.32 6.35
C ILE A 191 21.45 16.82 6.52
N ALA A 192 20.76 16.53 5.41
CA ALA A 192 19.35 16.15 5.40
C ALA A 192 19.05 14.99 6.35
N VAL A 193 19.89 13.94 6.35
CA VAL A 193 19.73 12.75 7.21
C VAL A 193 19.55 13.14 8.68
N ASN A 194 20.47 13.95 9.21
CA ASN A 194 20.42 14.34 10.63
C ASN A 194 19.34 15.38 10.94
N VAL A 195 18.98 16.22 9.97
CA VAL A 195 17.86 17.15 10.09
C VAL A 195 16.55 16.37 10.20
N LEU A 196 16.37 15.34 9.38
CA LEU A 196 15.18 14.48 9.38
C LEU A 196 15.14 13.56 10.60
N ASP A 197 16.27 12.96 11.01
CA ASP A 197 16.37 12.19 12.25
C ASP A 197 15.99 13.03 13.46
N HIS A 198 16.38 14.31 13.48
CA HIS A 198 16.00 15.25 14.54
C HIS A 198 14.49 15.55 14.52
N LEU A 199 13.89 15.76 13.34
CA LEU A 199 12.46 15.98 13.19
C LEU A 199 11.66 14.74 13.63
N ASP A 200 12.00 13.55 13.13
CA ASP A 200 11.40 12.27 13.53
C ASP A 200 11.51 12.05 15.04
N SER A 201 12.69 12.28 15.62
CA SER A 201 12.88 12.20 17.08
C SER A 201 12.01 13.20 17.83
N THR A 202 11.88 14.44 17.34
CA THR A 202 11.02 15.47 17.95
C THR A 202 9.55 15.03 17.95
N THR A 203 9.08 14.44 16.85
CA THR A 203 7.74 13.88 16.74
C THR A 203 7.53 12.70 17.69
N ARG A 204 8.49 11.78 17.81
CA ARG A 204 8.42 10.65 18.75
C ARG A 204 8.45 11.11 20.21
N LEU A 205 9.22 12.14 20.54
CA LEU A 205 9.23 12.75 21.87
C LEU A 205 7.86 13.31 22.22
N ALA A 206 7.24 14.07 21.30
CA ALA A 206 5.89 14.59 21.48
C ALA A 206 4.85 13.47 21.63
N ALA A 207 4.89 12.47 20.75
CA ALA A 207 3.99 11.32 20.82
C ALA A 207 4.09 10.57 22.16
N ARG A 208 5.31 10.37 22.68
CA ARG A 208 5.54 9.72 23.97
C ARG A 208 5.02 10.56 25.14
N ALA A 209 5.25 11.87 25.11
CA ALA A 209 4.73 12.79 26.12
C ALA A 209 3.20 12.75 26.15
N ILE A 210 2.57 12.84 24.98
CA ILE A 210 1.10 12.76 24.79
C ILE A 210 0.57 11.44 25.36
N TRP A 211 1.15 10.31 24.93
CA TRP A 211 0.73 8.98 25.34
C TRP A 211 0.90 8.75 26.85
N SER A 212 1.95 9.31 27.45
CA SER A 212 2.20 9.20 28.89
C SER A 212 1.19 10.00 29.74
N GLY A 213 0.48 10.96 29.16
CA GLY A 213 -0.44 11.86 29.88
C GLY A 213 0.25 13.01 30.62
N ASP A 214 1.55 13.23 30.41
CA ASP A 214 2.27 14.34 31.05
C ASP A 214 1.95 15.67 30.35
N ARG A 215 1.19 16.55 31.03
CA ARG A 215 0.76 17.84 30.49
C ARG A 215 1.94 18.76 30.16
N LEU A 216 2.95 18.82 31.03
CA LEU A 216 4.06 19.75 30.85
C LEU A 216 4.99 19.28 29.72
N ALA A 217 5.31 17.99 29.70
CA ALA A 217 6.08 17.40 28.61
C ALA A 217 5.36 17.55 27.27
N THR A 218 4.04 17.30 27.24
CA THR A 218 3.21 17.45 26.02
C THR A 218 3.30 18.87 25.50
N ASN A 219 3.12 19.87 26.38
CA ASN A 219 3.19 21.27 25.99
C ASN A 219 4.56 21.64 25.39
N TRP A 220 5.67 21.31 26.06
CA TRP A 220 7.01 21.64 25.57
C TRP A 220 7.39 20.90 24.29
N THR A 221 7.00 19.64 24.15
CA THR A 221 7.37 18.84 22.97
C THR A 221 6.52 19.16 21.74
N CYS A 222 5.23 19.49 21.91
CA CYS A 222 4.42 20.07 20.85
C CYS A 222 4.96 21.44 20.43
N ASP A 223 5.36 22.28 21.40
CA ASP A 223 5.97 23.57 21.12
C ASP A 223 7.28 23.45 20.34
N LEU A 224 8.16 22.52 20.74
CA LEU A 224 9.37 22.17 19.99
C LEU A 224 9.06 21.82 18.53
N LEU A 225 8.02 21.00 18.30
CA LEU A 225 7.62 20.61 16.95
C LEU A 225 7.08 21.81 16.15
N LEU A 226 6.24 22.66 16.75
CA LEU A 226 5.70 23.85 16.08
C LEU A 226 6.80 24.87 15.71
N HIS A 227 7.76 25.11 16.61
CA HIS A 227 8.88 26.02 16.36
C HIS A 227 10.03 25.42 15.55
N TRP A 228 10.02 24.09 15.35
CA TRP A 228 11.13 23.36 14.74
C TRP A 228 11.55 23.94 13.39
N LYS A 229 10.57 24.22 12.51
CA LYS A 229 10.80 24.76 11.18
C LYS A 229 11.52 26.12 11.24
N ALA A 230 10.97 27.06 12.00
CA ALA A 230 11.52 28.42 12.10
C ALA A 230 12.96 28.42 12.64
N GLN A 231 13.30 27.46 13.49
CA GLN A 231 14.66 27.28 14.00
C GLN A 231 15.59 26.67 12.95
N ALA A 232 15.13 25.64 12.22
CA ALA A 232 15.92 24.96 11.21
C ALA A 232 16.26 25.87 10.02
N GLU A 233 15.29 26.67 9.55
CA GLU A 233 15.45 27.56 8.39
C GLU A 233 16.57 28.60 8.52
N ARG A 234 16.90 28.99 9.76
CA ARG A 234 18.04 29.89 10.04
C ARG A 234 19.37 29.31 9.56
N GLY A 235 19.47 27.98 9.41
CA GLY A 235 20.70 27.28 9.06
C GLY A 235 21.08 27.29 7.57
N TRP A 236 20.12 27.47 6.66
CA TRP A 236 20.36 27.40 5.20
C TRP A 236 19.91 28.65 4.43
N GLU A 237 19.58 29.74 5.13
CA GLU A 237 19.41 31.09 4.59
C GLU A 237 18.49 31.18 3.35
N SER A 238 17.34 30.49 3.35
CA SER A 238 16.38 30.51 2.23
C SER A 238 15.74 31.88 1.97
N ARG A 239 16.07 32.92 2.77
CA ARG A 239 15.40 34.24 2.84
C ARG A 239 13.86 34.14 2.85
N GLY A 240 13.33 33.04 3.39
CA GLY A 240 11.90 32.75 3.39
C GLY A 240 11.32 32.70 1.98
N ALA A 241 12.08 32.31 0.96
CA ALA A 241 11.65 32.33 -0.44
C ALA A 241 11.09 30.98 -0.92
N TYR A 242 10.93 29.99 -0.04
CA TYR A 242 10.37 28.67 -0.40
C TYR A 242 8.93 28.75 -0.92
N TRP A 243 8.16 29.77 -0.53
CA TRP A 243 6.82 30.03 -1.11
C TRP A 243 6.86 30.37 -2.62
N LEU A 244 8.04 30.70 -3.17
CA LEU A 244 8.23 30.80 -4.63
C LEU A 244 8.09 29.43 -5.29
N LEU A 245 8.51 28.37 -4.59
CA LEU A 245 8.35 26.98 -4.98
C LEU A 245 7.06 26.44 -4.37
N ARG A 246 5.94 26.79 -4.99
CA ARG A 246 4.66 26.17 -4.64
C ARG A 246 4.54 24.79 -5.25
N SER A 247 5.30 23.83 -4.72
CA SER A 247 5.22 22.43 -5.13
C SER A 247 4.98 21.56 -3.90
N GLU A 248 3.70 21.41 -3.58
CA GLU A 248 3.19 20.48 -2.57
C GLU A 248 3.52 19.01 -2.88
N ALA A 249 4.09 18.73 -4.06
CA ALA A 249 4.56 17.41 -4.47
C ALA A 249 6.03 17.15 -4.11
N LEU A 250 6.79 18.16 -3.62
CA LEU A 250 8.19 17.96 -3.24
C LEU A 250 8.31 17.13 -1.97
N THR A 251 9.09 16.06 -2.05
CA THR A 251 9.40 15.12 -0.96
C THR A 251 10.88 14.87 -0.83
N LEU A 252 11.25 14.06 0.16
CA LEU A 252 12.64 13.67 0.45
C LEU A 252 13.31 12.93 -0.71
N GLU A 253 12.53 12.26 -1.56
CA GLU A 253 13.03 11.56 -2.75
C GLU A 253 13.71 12.52 -3.74
N GLY A 254 13.32 13.79 -3.74
CA GLY A 254 13.99 14.82 -4.55
C GLY A 254 15.47 15.00 -4.18
N LEU A 255 15.86 14.72 -2.93
CA LEU A 255 17.25 14.82 -2.46
C LEU A 255 18.16 13.70 -3.00
N GLU A 256 17.60 12.64 -3.57
CA GLU A 256 18.37 11.57 -4.21
C GLU A 256 18.87 11.96 -5.61
N LEU A 257 18.29 13.01 -6.20
CA LEU A 257 18.68 13.53 -7.50
C LEU A 257 19.86 14.50 -7.38
N ASP A 258 20.65 14.62 -8.45
CA ASP A 258 21.59 15.74 -8.54
C ASP A 258 20.84 17.08 -8.76
N TRP A 259 21.55 18.20 -8.58
CA TRP A 259 20.93 19.53 -8.71
C TRP A 259 20.37 19.78 -10.11
N GLN A 260 21.05 19.30 -11.15
CA GLN A 260 20.62 19.53 -12.52
C GLN A 260 19.29 18.82 -12.78
N GLN A 261 19.22 17.53 -12.47
CA GLN A 261 18.02 16.71 -12.58
C GLN A 261 16.86 17.28 -11.75
N MET A 262 17.15 17.74 -10.53
CA MET A 262 16.13 18.36 -9.67
C MET A 262 15.63 19.66 -10.28
N SER A 263 16.52 20.53 -10.76
CA SER A 263 16.17 21.82 -11.36
C SER A 263 15.33 21.68 -12.64
N GLU A 264 15.60 20.66 -13.46
CA GLU A 264 14.85 20.36 -14.69
C GLU A 264 13.41 19.90 -14.42
N ARG A 265 13.15 19.29 -13.24
CA ARG A 265 11.82 18.87 -12.82
C ARG A 265 10.96 19.99 -12.24
N LEU A 266 11.55 21.14 -11.93
CA LEU A 266 10.84 22.25 -11.33
C LEU A 266 10.20 23.12 -12.40
N ALA A 267 8.94 23.47 -12.20
CA ALA A 267 8.31 24.49 -13.03
C ALA A 267 9.01 25.84 -12.81
N PRO A 268 9.28 26.61 -13.89
CA PRO A 268 9.86 27.94 -13.74
C PRO A 268 8.92 28.82 -12.91
N PRO A 269 9.44 29.65 -11.99
CA PRO A 269 8.59 30.48 -11.15
C PRO A 269 7.95 31.58 -11.99
N VAL A 270 6.71 31.91 -11.64
CA VAL A 270 5.88 32.89 -12.38
C VAL A 270 6.56 34.27 -12.47
N ASP A 271 7.36 34.63 -11.46
CA ASP A 271 8.01 35.94 -11.34
C ASP A 271 9.43 36.00 -11.95
N GLY A 272 9.89 34.94 -12.62
CA GLY A 272 11.20 34.90 -13.29
C GLY A 272 12.42 34.95 -12.36
N ARG A 273 12.22 34.84 -11.04
CA ARG A 273 13.32 34.75 -10.06
C ARG A 273 14.06 33.42 -10.19
N GLU A 274 15.37 33.42 -9.98
CA GLU A 274 16.15 32.18 -10.03
C GLU A 274 15.81 31.28 -8.83
N ILE A 275 15.53 30.01 -9.09
CA ILE A 275 15.32 29.00 -8.05
C ILE A 275 16.70 28.48 -7.62
N THR A 276 17.02 28.63 -6.34
CA THR A 276 18.29 28.15 -5.77
C THR A 276 18.12 26.87 -4.98
N ALA A 277 19.20 26.10 -4.82
CA ALA A 277 19.22 24.84 -4.07
C ALA A 277 18.67 24.97 -2.62
N PRO A 278 19.04 26.00 -1.83
CA PRO A 278 18.47 26.19 -0.48
C PRO A 278 16.95 26.43 -0.46
N VAL A 279 16.39 27.01 -1.51
CA VAL A 279 14.95 27.29 -1.63
C VAL A 279 14.18 25.97 -1.86
N VAL A 280 14.68 25.10 -2.74
CA VAL A 280 14.11 23.76 -2.98
C VAL A 280 14.23 22.87 -1.75
N PHE A 281 15.41 22.84 -1.14
CA PHE A 281 15.63 22.10 0.10
C PHE A 281 14.69 22.57 1.21
N GLY A 282 14.55 23.88 1.40
CA GLY A 282 13.62 24.47 2.36
C GLY A 282 12.17 24.03 2.12
N ALA A 283 11.72 23.99 0.85
CA ALA A 283 10.38 23.51 0.52
C ALA A 283 10.17 22.02 0.84
N ILE A 284 11.16 21.16 0.53
CA ILE A 284 11.14 19.74 0.89
C ILE A 284 11.03 19.54 2.40
N ILE A 285 11.88 20.23 3.18
CA ILE A 285 11.89 20.13 4.65
C ILE A 285 10.62 20.72 5.26
N HIS A 286 10.07 21.79 4.68
CA HIS A 286 8.79 22.36 5.11
C HIS A 286 7.64 21.36 4.93
N ASN A 287 7.57 20.68 3.78
CA ASN A 287 6.59 19.64 3.53
C ASN A 287 6.75 18.47 4.51
N ALA A 288 7.98 18.02 4.77
CA ALA A 288 8.27 16.98 5.75
C ALA A 288 7.82 17.35 7.16
N TRP A 289 8.14 18.57 7.62
CA TRP A 289 7.69 19.08 8.92
C TRP A 289 6.16 19.13 9.02
N ARG A 290 5.49 19.71 8.02
CA ARG A 290 4.03 19.79 7.98
C ARG A 290 3.39 18.41 8.04
N ASP A 291 3.96 17.43 7.34
CA ASP A 291 3.49 16.05 7.33
C ASP A 291 3.67 15.36 8.68
N HIS A 292 4.75 15.65 9.42
CA HIS A 292 4.91 15.17 10.79
C HIS A 292 3.87 15.78 11.75
N VAL A 293 3.57 17.07 11.61
CA VAL A 293 2.52 17.75 12.41
C VAL A 293 1.15 17.14 12.15
N VAL A 294 0.76 16.98 10.88
CA VAL A 294 -0.53 16.38 10.48
C VAL A 294 -0.61 14.93 10.94
N THR A 295 0.47 14.16 10.77
CA THR A 295 0.53 12.75 11.20
C THR A 295 0.34 12.63 12.71
N LEU A 296 1.08 13.42 13.51
CA LEU A 296 0.98 13.36 14.97
C LEU A 296 -0.39 13.83 15.47
N ALA A 297 -0.95 14.90 14.90
CA ALA A 297 -2.29 15.36 15.23
C ALA A 297 -3.36 14.29 14.92
N SER A 298 -3.23 13.60 13.79
CA SER A 298 -4.15 12.54 13.37
C SER A 298 -4.00 11.29 14.25
N VAL A 299 -2.79 10.92 14.65
CA VAL A 299 -2.56 9.84 15.63
C VAL A 299 -3.16 10.19 16.98
N ALA A 300 -3.01 11.44 17.45
CA ALA A 300 -3.65 11.89 18.67
C ALA A 300 -5.19 11.80 18.58
N ILE A 301 -5.79 12.25 17.47
CA ILE A 301 -7.24 12.09 17.24
C ILE A 301 -7.64 10.61 17.26
N HIS A 302 -6.87 9.75 16.60
CA HIS A 302 -7.12 8.30 16.58
C HIS A 302 -7.08 7.71 18.00
N TRP A 303 -6.09 8.07 18.81
CA TRP A 303 -6.00 7.69 20.22
C TRP A 303 -7.22 8.15 21.02
N ALA A 304 -7.68 9.38 20.83
CA ALA A 304 -8.88 9.88 21.51
C ALA A 304 -10.16 9.11 21.12
N MET A 305 -10.20 8.50 19.94
CA MET A 305 -11.35 7.72 19.47
C MET A 305 -11.37 6.28 19.99
N HIS A 306 -10.21 5.62 20.03
CA HIS A 306 -10.15 4.17 20.21
C HIS A 306 -9.62 3.74 21.59
N ASP A 307 -8.92 4.63 22.28
CA ASP A 307 -8.30 4.33 23.55
C ASP A 307 -8.90 5.21 24.67
N THR A 308 -8.85 4.72 25.91
CA THR A 308 -9.15 5.53 27.10
C THR A 308 -7.92 6.36 27.44
N VAL A 309 -7.70 7.44 26.70
CA VAL A 309 -6.45 8.23 26.77
C VAL A 309 -6.67 9.54 27.52
N PRO A 310 -5.65 10.04 28.24
CA PRO A 310 -5.66 11.36 28.87
C PRO A 310 -6.20 12.52 28.02
N ASP A 311 -6.79 13.53 28.68
CA ASP A 311 -7.19 14.82 28.06
C ASP A 311 -6.05 15.52 27.29
N THR A 312 -4.79 15.20 27.60
CA THR A 312 -3.60 15.73 26.91
C THR A 312 -3.57 15.42 25.42
N VAL A 313 -4.27 14.36 24.99
CA VAL A 313 -4.32 13.96 23.58
C VAL A 313 -5.07 14.99 22.73
N LEU A 314 -6.28 15.36 23.13
CA LEU A 314 -7.08 16.35 22.40
C LEU A 314 -6.45 17.74 22.51
N GLN A 315 -5.83 18.05 23.65
CA GLN A 315 -5.04 19.26 23.80
C GLN A 315 -3.88 19.33 22.80
N ALA A 316 -3.10 18.25 22.67
CA ALA A 316 -1.98 18.21 21.72
C ALA A 316 -2.44 18.29 20.27
N ALA A 317 -3.48 17.54 19.90
CA ALA A 317 -4.07 17.61 18.57
C ALA A 317 -4.54 19.04 18.25
N ARG A 318 -5.17 19.72 19.21
CA ARG A 318 -5.55 21.13 19.08
C ARG A 318 -4.33 22.03 18.90
N MET A 319 -3.30 21.92 19.73
CA MET A 319 -2.08 22.72 19.62
C MET A 319 -1.45 22.61 18.23
N LEU A 320 -1.36 21.38 17.72
CA LEU A 320 -0.76 21.09 16.40
C LEU A 320 -1.61 21.61 15.24
N LEU A 321 -2.93 21.42 15.28
CA LEU A 321 -3.83 21.86 14.21
C LEU A 321 -4.03 23.38 14.20
N ARG A 322 -4.07 24.01 15.37
CA ARG A 322 -4.29 25.45 15.51
C ARG A 322 -3.01 26.27 15.49
N ASN A 323 -1.86 25.60 15.51
CA ASN A 323 -0.58 26.24 15.69
C ASN A 323 -0.58 27.11 16.98
N GLU A 324 -1.03 26.53 18.09
CA GLU A 324 -1.06 27.17 19.41
C GLU A 324 0.20 26.76 20.20
N PRO A 325 1.30 27.55 20.15
CA PRO A 325 2.50 27.26 20.92
C PRO A 325 2.27 27.39 22.43
N HIS A 326 3.04 26.63 23.19
CA HIS A 326 3.05 26.72 24.66
C HIS A 326 3.75 28.00 25.13
N ASP A 327 4.92 28.30 24.57
CA ASP A 327 5.69 29.50 24.87
C ASP A 327 5.91 30.29 23.58
N ARG A 328 5.34 31.50 23.53
CA ARG A 328 5.46 32.35 22.34
C ARG A 328 6.88 32.90 22.12
N GLY A 329 7.72 32.92 23.15
CA GLY A 329 9.10 33.40 23.08
C GLY A 329 9.28 34.79 22.44
N ASP A 330 10.48 35.04 21.91
CA ASP A 330 10.88 36.25 21.14
C ASP A 330 11.14 35.91 19.65
N VAL A 331 10.61 34.78 19.18
CA VAL A 331 10.73 34.38 17.77
C VAL A 331 9.76 35.24 16.97
N GLY A 332 10.29 36.35 16.46
CA GLY A 332 9.52 37.40 15.80
C GLY A 332 8.47 36.88 14.82
N HIS A 333 7.21 37.23 15.08
CA HIS A 333 6.12 37.40 14.12
C HIS A 333 6.16 36.42 12.94
N HIS A 334 5.85 35.16 13.18
CA HIS A 334 5.31 34.30 12.14
C HIS A 334 3.83 34.09 12.43
N ASP A 335 2.99 34.82 11.68
CA ASP A 335 1.55 34.58 11.50
C ASP A 335 1.35 33.23 10.78
N GLU A 336 1.81 32.13 11.37
CA GLU A 336 1.50 30.80 10.86
C GLU A 336 0.05 30.51 11.25
N GLN A 337 -0.82 30.68 10.27
CA GLN A 337 -2.25 30.47 10.38
C GLN A 337 -2.55 29.03 10.85
N PRO A 338 -3.67 28.80 11.55
CA PRO A 338 -4.18 27.46 11.80
C PRO A 338 -4.23 26.61 10.52
N MET A 339 -3.97 25.31 10.64
CA MET A 339 -4.08 24.37 9.52
C MET A 339 -5.49 24.45 8.91
N SER A 340 -5.55 24.56 7.59
CA SER A 340 -6.81 24.43 6.87
C SER A 340 -7.12 22.96 6.55
N ALA A 341 -8.38 22.65 6.23
CA ALA A 341 -8.75 21.33 5.76
C ALA A 341 -8.01 20.95 4.46
N ALA A 342 -7.69 21.95 3.61
CA ALA A 342 -6.87 21.76 2.43
C ALA A 342 -5.41 21.39 2.76
N ASP A 343 -4.80 21.97 3.80
CA ASP A 343 -3.43 21.63 4.21
C ASP A 343 -3.33 20.18 4.69
N ILE A 344 -4.32 19.74 5.48
CA ILE A 344 -4.41 18.35 5.97
C ILE A 344 -4.59 17.38 4.81
N LEU A 345 -5.47 17.72 3.85
CA LEU A 345 -5.70 16.91 2.67
C LEU A 345 -4.45 16.82 1.78
N ILE A 346 -3.78 17.94 1.53
CA ILE A 346 -2.52 18.00 0.77
C ILE A 346 -1.46 17.11 1.41
N SER A 347 -1.26 17.24 2.72
CA SER A 347 -0.31 16.42 3.49
C SER A 347 -0.61 14.93 3.34
N SER A 348 -1.87 14.55 3.55
CA SER A 348 -2.30 13.15 3.46
C SER A 348 -2.14 12.57 2.05
N LEU A 349 -2.44 13.38 1.02
CA LEU A 349 -2.25 12.97 -0.39
C LEU A 349 -0.78 12.90 -0.77
N ARG A 350 0.07 13.80 -0.28
CA ARG A 350 1.52 13.76 -0.52
C ARG A 350 2.12 12.49 0.07
N ILE A 351 1.85 12.18 1.33
CA ILE A 351 2.35 10.97 2.00
C ILE A 351 1.92 9.71 1.24
N THR A 352 0.63 9.60 0.89
CA THR A 352 0.08 8.38 0.25
C THR A 352 0.50 8.18 -1.20
N SER A 353 1.00 9.21 -1.88
CA SER A 353 1.29 9.16 -3.32
C SER A 353 2.77 9.16 -3.68
N SER A 354 3.65 9.45 -2.71
CA SER A 354 5.09 9.61 -2.94
C SER A 354 5.84 8.30 -2.65
N GLY A 355 6.02 7.52 -3.72
CA GLY A 355 6.69 6.23 -3.72
C GLY A 355 5.86 5.05 -3.20
N GLU A 356 6.43 3.86 -3.24
CA GLU A 356 5.78 2.62 -2.80
C GLU A 356 5.87 2.44 -1.28
N ARG A 357 4.76 2.07 -0.62
CA ARG A 357 4.70 1.94 0.85
C ARG A 357 5.67 0.94 1.46
N PHE A 358 6.10 -0.07 0.70
CA PHE A 358 7.02 -1.11 1.17
C PHE A 358 8.44 -0.95 0.63
N ALA A 359 8.71 0.09 -0.17
CA ALA A 359 10.07 0.40 -0.60
C ALA A 359 10.80 1.11 0.54
N GLU A 360 11.89 0.52 1.04
CA GLU A 360 12.62 0.98 2.24
C GLU A 360 13.06 2.46 2.22
N ARG A 361 13.07 3.12 1.05
CA ARG A 361 13.51 4.52 0.87
C ARG A 361 12.42 5.47 0.40
N SER A 362 11.18 5.02 0.24
CA SER A 362 10.12 5.93 -0.21
C SER A 362 9.68 6.87 0.90
N TYR A 363 9.11 8.00 0.49
CA TYR A 363 8.51 8.94 1.43
C TYR A 363 7.32 8.31 2.16
N ALA A 364 6.47 7.55 1.46
CA ALA A 364 5.37 6.81 2.07
C ALA A 364 5.84 5.81 3.13
N ALA A 365 6.89 5.02 2.85
CA ALA A 365 7.44 4.04 3.80
C ALA A 365 8.01 4.70 5.06
N THR A 366 8.62 5.89 4.93
CA THR A 366 9.12 6.66 6.07
C THR A 366 8.00 6.96 7.06
N PHE A 367 6.82 7.37 6.57
CA PHE A 367 5.65 7.63 7.42
C PHE A 367 4.99 6.35 7.93
N GLU A 368 4.97 5.25 7.17
CA GLU A 368 4.51 3.96 7.70
C GLU A 368 5.40 3.49 8.87
N HIS A 369 6.73 3.62 8.78
CA HIS A 369 7.63 3.30 9.89
C HIS A 369 7.46 4.23 11.10
N LEU A 370 7.22 5.52 10.86
CA LEU A 370 6.85 6.45 11.93
C LEU A 370 5.56 5.99 12.62
N LEU A 371 4.49 5.76 11.86
CA LEU A 371 3.19 5.31 12.37
C LEU A 371 3.28 3.99 13.11
N GLU A 372 4.04 3.03 12.59
CA GLU A 372 4.30 1.76 13.25
C GLU A 372 4.96 2.00 14.62
N SER A 373 5.97 2.86 14.68
CA SER A 373 6.62 3.24 15.94
C SER A 373 5.66 3.94 16.91
N LEU A 374 4.76 4.78 16.42
CA LEU A 374 3.79 5.48 17.27
C LEU A 374 2.73 4.51 17.82
N GLY A 375 2.25 3.57 17.00
CA GLY A 375 1.30 2.53 17.43
C GLY A 375 1.88 1.60 18.49
N ARG A 376 3.18 1.32 18.44
CA ARG A 376 3.86 0.51 19.46
C ARG A 376 3.88 1.12 20.86
N LEU A 377 3.60 2.42 21.02
CA LEU A 377 3.49 3.04 22.35
C LEU A 377 2.36 2.42 23.19
N GLY A 378 1.31 1.90 22.54
CA GLY A 378 0.21 1.21 23.19
C GLY A 378 0.45 -0.27 23.49
N GLU A 379 1.55 -0.86 23.01
CA GLU A 379 1.83 -2.27 23.23
C GLU A 379 2.23 -2.56 24.69
N ARG A 380 1.74 -3.68 25.22
CA ARG A 380 2.14 -4.16 26.55
C ARG A 380 3.61 -4.59 26.52
N PRO A 381 4.39 -4.39 27.60
CA PRO A 381 5.80 -4.79 27.64
C PRO A 381 5.98 -6.28 27.34
N TRP A 382 6.96 -6.58 26.48
CA TRP A 382 7.21 -7.90 25.92
C TRP A 382 8.21 -8.66 26.81
N VAL A 383 8.02 -9.98 26.96
CA VAL A 383 8.98 -10.84 27.65
C VAL A 383 10.10 -11.16 26.66
N SER A 384 11.34 -10.82 27.00
CA SER A 384 12.51 -11.11 26.17
C SER A 384 12.57 -12.59 25.74
N LEU A 385 13.10 -12.85 24.54
CA LEU A 385 13.27 -14.18 23.91
C LEU A 385 11.99 -14.89 23.43
N ARG A 386 10.81 -14.27 23.54
CA ARG A 386 9.61 -14.78 22.88
C ARG A 386 9.47 -14.17 21.50
N ILE A 387 9.20 -15.00 20.50
CA ILE A 387 8.80 -14.53 19.17
C ILE A 387 7.33 -14.15 19.30
N TYR A 388 7.10 -12.87 19.09
CA TYR A 388 5.78 -12.30 19.02
C TYR A 388 5.67 -11.73 17.60
N SER A 389 4.69 -12.19 16.83
CA SER A 389 4.34 -11.53 15.58
C SER A 389 3.55 -10.27 15.93
N SER A 390 4.21 -9.11 16.04
CA SER A 390 3.50 -7.82 16.02
C SER A 390 2.95 -7.62 14.61
N SER A 391 1.63 -7.71 14.46
CA SER A 391 0.91 -7.16 13.31
C SER A 391 0.24 -5.82 13.65
N GLY A 392 0.69 -5.15 14.73
CA GLY A 392 -0.14 -4.23 15.52
C GLY A 392 0.32 -2.77 15.61
N GLY A 393 1.29 -2.33 14.81
CA GLY A 393 1.57 -0.89 14.66
C GLY A 393 0.46 -0.20 13.87
N PHE A 394 0.34 1.13 13.99
CA PHE A 394 -0.55 1.88 13.09
C PHE A 394 0.00 1.78 11.66
N SER A 395 -0.91 1.65 10.71
CA SER A 395 -0.62 1.92 9.30
C SER A 395 -1.40 3.17 8.90
N PHE A 396 -0.96 3.83 7.82
CA PHE A 396 -1.68 4.97 7.27
C PHE A 396 -3.15 4.62 6.92
N GLU A 397 -3.42 3.34 6.62
CA GLU A 397 -4.79 2.83 6.37
C GLU A 397 -5.72 2.90 7.59
N ALA A 398 -5.18 3.00 8.81
CA ALA A 398 -5.98 3.08 10.04
C ALA A 398 -6.42 4.53 10.39
N LEU A 399 -5.85 5.54 9.72
CA LEU A 399 -6.08 6.94 10.02
C LEU A 399 -7.17 7.69 9.20
N PRO A 400 -7.86 7.16 8.17
CA PRO A 400 -8.83 7.94 7.39
C PRO A 400 -9.89 8.67 8.23
N ILE A 401 -10.45 8.03 9.25
CA ILE A 401 -11.45 8.66 10.14
C ILE A 401 -10.83 9.81 10.95
N ALA A 402 -9.60 9.63 11.44
CA ALA A 402 -8.89 10.66 12.18
C ALA A 402 -8.49 11.85 11.28
N HIS A 403 -8.05 11.58 10.05
CA HIS A 403 -7.81 12.62 9.05
C HIS A 403 -9.09 13.38 8.70
N ALA A 404 -10.21 12.67 8.53
CA ALA A 404 -11.51 13.28 8.29
C ALA A 404 -11.90 14.22 9.45
N LEU A 405 -11.80 13.76 10.71
CA LEU A 405 -12.08 14.60 11.89
C LEU A 405 -11.11 15.79 12.03
N ALA A 406 -9.83 15.62 11.69
CA ALA A 406 -8.88 16.72 11.64
C ALA A 406 -9.32 17.78 10.61
N MET A 407 -9.77 17.34 9.43
CA MET A 407 -10.35 18.24 8.41
C MET A 407 -11.63 18.91 8.89
N VAL A 408 -12.51 18.20 9.61
CA VAL A 408 -13.72 18.80 10.23
C VAL A 408 -13.33 19.89 11.24
N ALA A 409 -12.35 19.63 12.11
CA ALA A 409 -11.88 20.64 13.07
C ALA A 409 -11.29 21.87 12.36
N ALA A 410 -10.55 21.67 11.26
CA ALA A 410 -9.94 22.72 10.45
C ALA A 410 -10.90 23.45 9.50
N ALA A 411 -12.13 22.95 9.30
CA ALA A 411 -13.11 23.55 8.41
C ALA A 411 -13.74 24.79 9.03
N ALA A 412 -13.23 25.99 8.69
CA ALA A 412 -13.78 27.28 9.10
C ALA A 412 -14.88 27.82 8.16
N GLY A 413 -15.25 27.07 7.10
CA GLY A 413 -16.26 27.45 6.11
C GLY A 413 -16.18 26.59 4.85
N SER A 414 -17.00 26.90 3.84
CA SER A 414 -16.91 26.25 2.54
C SER A 414 -15.59 26.62 1.86
N GLN A 415 -14.71 25.64 1.69
CA GLN A 415 -13.42 25.81 1.04
C GLN A 415 -13.46 25.18 -0.35
N GLY A 416 -13.01 25.93 -1.35
CA GLY A 416 -12.80 25.40 -2.69
C GLY A 416 -11.40 24.80 -2.85
N ILE A 417 -11.17 24.12 -3.98
CA ILE A 417 -9.86 23.59 -4.35
C ILE A 417 -8.85 24.74 -4.53
N THR A 418 -7.87 24.80 -3.64
CA THR A 418 -6.76 25.75 -3.70
C THR A 418 -5.87 25.49 -4.93
N ALA A 419 -5.07 26.48 -5.34
CA ALA A 419 -4.13 26.29 -6.45
C ALA A 419 -3.09 25.19 -6.17
N ASP A 420 -2.71 25.04 -4.91
CA ASP A 420 -1.71 24.08 -4.44
C ASP A 420 -2.29 22.65 -4.44
N LEU A 421 -3.52 22.47 -3.93
CA LEU A 421 -4.24 21.20 -4.03
C LEU A 421 -4.51 20.85 -5.50
N ARG A 422 -4.90 21.81 -6.34
CA ARG A 422 -5.15 21.55 -7.77
C ARG A 422 -3.91 20.98 -8.46
N ARG A 423 -2.74 21.57 -8.25
CA ARG A 423 -1.47 21.05 -8.83
C ARG A 423 -1.16 19.65 -8.33
N LEU A 424 -1.31 19.40 -7.02
CA LEU A 424 -1.13 18.06 -6.47
C LEU A 424 -2.11 17.05 -7.10
N LEU A 425 -3.29 17.46 -7.55
CA LEU A 425 -4.26 16.56 -8.19
C LEU A 425 -4.05 16.39 -9.70
N THR A 426 -3.18 17.18 -10.34
CA THR A 426 -3.01 17.18 -11.81
C THR A 426 -1.59 16.92 -12.30
N ASP A 427 -0.58 17.32 -11.53
CA ASP A 427 0.81 17.39 -12.00
C ASP A 427 1.64 16.25 -11.38
N ALA A 428 1.30 15.00 -11.74
CA ALA A 428 2.05 13.81 -11.35
C ALA A 428 1.86 12.67 -12.37
N ASP A 429 2.66 11.61 -12.23
CA ASP A 429 2.44 10.36 -12.97
C ASP A 429 1.10 9.72 -12.61
N ASP A 430 0.59 8.86 -13.51
CA ASP A 430 -0.71 8.23 -13.33
C ASP A 430 -0.78 7.35 -12.08
N GLU A 431 0.33 6.70 -11.71
CA GLU A 431 0.36 5.83 -10.54
C GLU A 431 0.12 6.61 -9.24
N ALA A 432 0.79 7.75 -9.08
CA ALA A 432 0.57 8.68 -7.98
C ALA A 432 -0.86 9.21 -7.98
N LEU A 433 -1.41 9.56 -9.16
CA LEU A 433 -2.81 9.99 -9.27
C LEU A 433 -3.80 8.89 -8.88
N ARG A 434 -3.55 7.62 -9.22
CA ARG A 434 -4.35 6.47 -8.78
C ARG A 434 -4.29 6.27 -7.27
N ARG A 435 -3.10 6.41 -6.66
CA ARG A 435 -2.95 6.36 -5.19
C ARG A 435 -3.77 7.46 -4.52
N ARG A 436 -3.71 8.69 -5.04
CA ARG A 436 -4.53 9.83 -4.58
C ARG A 436 -6.02 9.56 -4.74
N GLN A 437 -6.46 9.06 -5.90
CA GLN A 437 -7.86 8.72 -6.15
C GLN A 437 -8.39 7.70 -5.15
N ARG A 438 -7.64 6.60 -4.93
CA ARG A 438 -8.01 5.57 -3.95
C ARG A 438 -8.14 6.16 -2.55
N TYR A 439 -7.17 6.97 -2.13
CA TYR A 439 -7.21 7.57 -0.80
C TYR A 439 -8.33 8.60 -0.63
N LEU A 440 -8.64 9.40 -1.65
CA LEU A 440 -9.80 10.30 -1.66
C LEU A 440 -11.12 9.52 -1.53
N ALA A 441 -11.25 8.37 -2.20
CA ALA A 441 -12.40 7.49 -2.04
C ALA A 441 -12.48 6.94 -0.61
N THR A 442 -11.35 6.50 -0.04
CA THR A 442 -11.29 6.08 1.37
C THR A 442 -11.69 7.19 2.34
N LEU A 443 -11.26 8.44 2.12
CA LEU A 443 -11.68 9.57 2.94
C LEU A 443 -13.17 9.87 2.82
N ARG A 444 -13.72 9.83 1.59
CA ARG A 444 -15.16 10.00 1.35
C ARG A 444 -15.96 8.97 2.14
N ASP A 445 -15.53 7.72 2.11
CA ASP A 445 -16.21 6.63 2.82
C ASP A 445 -16.03 6.79 4.35
N ALA A 446 -14.85 7.22 4.81
CA ALA A 446 -14.59 7.52 6.22
C ALA A 446 -15.50 8.62 6.78
N PHE A 447 -15.85 9.66 6.01
CA PHE A 447 -16.83 10.67 6.44
C PHE A 447 -18.21 10.08 6.73
N ALA A 448 -18.60 9.00 6.04
CA ALA A 448 -19.87 8.31 6.28
C ALA A 448 -19.82 7.37 7.49
N GLU A 449 -18.62 6.95 7.91
CA GLU A 449 -18.40 6.04 9.04
C GLU A 449 -18.21 6.76 10.39
N ILE A 450 -18.06 8.10 10.40
CA ILE A 450 -17.92 8.88 11.64
C ILE A 450 -19.18 8.72 12.50
N ASP A 451 -19.00 8.21 13.73
CA ASP A 451 -20.03 8.28 14.78
C ASP A 451 -20.27 9.76 15.13
N THR A 452 -21.50 10.23 14.94
CA THR A 452 -21.84 11.66 15.10
C THR A 452 -21.63 12.17 16.53
N ASP A 453 -21.90 11.35 17.55
CA ASP A 453 -21.80 11.79 18.94
C ASP A 453 -20.33 11.85 19.38
N GLN A 454 -19.57 10.81 19.06
CA GLN A 454 -18.13 10.79 19.31
C GLN A 454 -17.39 11.86 18.49
N GLY A 455 -17.73 11.99 17.21
CA GLY A 455 -17.18 13.00 16.30
C GLY A 455 -17.46 14.43 16.79
N ARG A 456 -18.68 14.70 17.29
CA ARG A 456 -19.03 16.00 17.88
C ARG A 456 -18.19 16.30 19.12
N ALA A 457 -17.99 15.32 20.01
CA ALA A 457 -17.19 15.48 21.21
C ALA A 457 -15.72 15.80 20.88
N VAL A 458 -15.11 15.02 19.96
CA VAL A 458 -13.73 15.21 19.52
C VAL A 458 -13.57 16.55 18.81
N ALA A 459 -14.37 16.83 17.79
CA ALA A 459 -14.27 18.08 17.04
C ALA A 459 -14.53 19.30 17.93
N GLY A 460 -15.47 19.22 18.87
CA GLY A 460 -15.73 20.28 19.84
C GLY A 460 -14.52 20.62 20.71
N ALA A 461 -13.70 19.64 21.08
CA ALA A 461 -12.47 19.88 21.85
C ALA A 461 -11.34 20.54 21.02
N LEU A 462 -11.37 20.37 19.69
CA LEU A 462 -10.36 20.88 18.75
C LEU A 462 -10.71 22.27 18.16
N VAL A 463 -11.91 22.77 18.44
CA VAL A 463 -12.47 24.00 17.90
C VAL A 463 -12.62 25.03 19.03
N ASP A 464 -12.41 26.30 18.72
CA ASP A 464 -12.67 27.38 19.67
C ASP A 464 -14.18 27.56 19.90
N GLU A 465 -14.58 27.83 21.15
CA GLU A 465 -15.97 28.16 21.48
C GLU A 465 -16.49 29.39 20.72
N ALA A 466 -15.58 30.26 20.25
CA ALA A 466 -15.90 31.44 19.45
C ALA A 466 -16.25 31.14 17.98
N ASP A 467 -16.03 29.90 17.52
CA ASP A 467 -16.10 29.53 16.12
C ASP A 467 -17.51 29.00 15.78
N ALA A 468 -18.35 29.85 15.18
CA ALA A 468 -19.81 29.74 15.18
C ALA A 468 -20.43 28.59 14.33
N LEU A 469 -19.61 27.78 13.65
CA LEU A 469 -20.09 26.69 12.80
C LEU A 469 -20.38 25.42 13.59
N SER A 470 -21.57 24.84 13.37
CA SER A 470 -21.94 23.54 13.94
C SER A 470 -21.05 22.42 13.40
N PHE A 471 -20.98 21.32 14.14
CA PHE A 471 -20.25 20.12 13.73
C PHE A 471 -20.70 19.61 12.35
N GLU A 472 -22.02 19.55 12.11
CA GLU A 472 -22.61 19.07 10.86
C GLU A 472 -22.20 19.96 9.68
N ALA A 473 -22.20 21.29 9.86
CA ALA A 473 -21.76 22.21 8.82
C ALA A 473 -20.27 22.04 8.49
N ARG A 474 -19.43 21.78 9.50
CA ARG A 474 -17.99 21.50 9.30
C ARG A 474 -17.77 20.16 8.60
N LEU A 475 -18.51 19.14 8.99
CA LEU A 475 -18.50 17.82 8.38
C LEU A 475 -18.85 17.91 6.89
N ASP A 476 -19.92 18.62 6.56
CA ASP A 476 -20.35 18.84 5.18
C ASP A 476 -19.32 19.63 4.37
N ASN A 477 -18.72 20.68 4.94
CA ASN A 477 -17.67 21.46 4.27
C ASN A 477 -16.41 20.63 3.98
N ALA A 478 -15.95 19.83 4.95
CA ALA A 478 -14.78 18.97 4.80
C ALA A 478 -15.03 17.85 3.77
N ARG A 479 -16.21 17.21 3.83
CA ARG A 479 -16.63 16.20 2.85
C ARG A 479 -16.70 16.78 1.44
N LEU A 480 -17.31 17.96 1.28
CA LEU A 480 -17.44 18.63 -0.01
C LEU A 480 -16.07 18.93 -0.64
N LEU A 481 -15.07 19.32 0.16
CA LEU A 481 -13.70 19.51 -0.34
C LEU A 481 -13.10 18.23 -0.92
N VAL A 482 -13.28 17.08 -0.24
CA VAL A 482 -12.81 15.76 -0.72
C VAL A 482 -13.55 15.33 -1.98
N GLU A 483 -14.87 15.52 -2.03
CA GLU A 483 -15.69 15.20 -3.21
C GLU A 483 -15.29 16.05 -4.42
N GLN A 484 -15.05 17.35 -4.22
CA GLN A 484 -14.54 18.24 -5.26
C GLN A 484 -13.16 17.81 -5.75
N ALA A 485 -12.25 17.47 -4.83
CA ALA A 485 -10.91 16.99 -5.17
C ALA A 485 -10.96 15.67 -5.97
N LEU A 486 -11.81 14.73 -5.56
CA LEU A 486 -12.01 13.46 -6.26
C LEU A 486 -12.57 13.68 -7.66
N ALA A 487 -13.61 14.51 -7.79
CA ALA A 487 -14.22 14.82 -9.09
C ALA A 487 -13.23 15.50 -10.05
N LEU A 488 -12.42 16.44 -9.55
CA LEU A 488 -11.38 17.09 -10.34
C LEU A 488 -10.33 16.09 -10.85
N LEU A 489 -9.84 15.22 -9.97
CA LEU A 489 -8.82 14.24 -10.31
C LEU A 489 -9.37 13.22 -11.32
N VAL A 490 -10.55 12.66 -11.07
CA VAL A 490 -11.20 11.71 -11.97
C VAL A 490 -11.41 12.33 -13.35
N GLY A 491 -12.01 13.53 -13.44
CA GLY A 491 -12.23 14.19 -14.72
C GLY A 491 -10.93 14.48 -15.49
N ARG A 492 -9.83 14.75 -14.79
CA ARG A 492 -8.50 14.95 -15.40
C ARG A 492 -7.89 13.65 -15.90
N ARG A 493 -7.98 12.58 -15.12
CA ARG A 493 -7.50 11.24 -15.52
C ARG A 493 -8.30 10.70 -16.69
N ASP A 494 -9.62 10.81 -16.65
CA ASP A 494 -10.51 10.38 -17.74
C ASP A 494 -10.12 11.09 -19.04
N GLN A 495 -9.97 12.42 -19.01
CA GLN A 495 -9.55 13.18 -20.18
C GLN A 495 -8.15 12.76 -20.70
N ALA A 496 -7.22 12.44 -19.80
CA ALA A 496 -5.89 11.98 -20.18
C ALA A 496 -5.93 10.57 -20.81
N ILE A 497 -6.74 9.65 -20.28
CA ILE A 497 -6.99 8.32 -20.87
C ILE A 497 -7.61 8.44 -22.27
N VAL A 498 -8.60 9.33 -22.43
CA VAL A 498 -9.24 9.60 -23.73
C VAL A 498 -8.22 10.11 -24.75
N ASN A 499 -7.27 10.94 -24.33
CA ASN A 499 -6.24 11.50 -25.21
C ASN A 499 -5.05 10.55 -25.46
N ALA A 500 -4.84 9.57 -24.58
CA ALA A 500 -3.72 8.64 -24.70
C ALA A 500 -3.86 7.72 -25.92
N GLN A 501 -2.73 7.40 -26.55
CA GLN A 501 -2.69 6.48 -27.68
C GLN A 501 -2.61 5.03 -27.19
N ILE A 502 -3.24 4.12 -27.93
CA ILE A 502 -3.12 2.67 -27.69
C ILE A 502 -1.68 2.26 -27.96
N ASP A 503 -1.10 1.49 -27.04
CA ASP A 503 0.25 0.98 -27.14
C ASP A 503 0.31 -0.19 -28.14
N PRO A 504 0.98 -0.03 -29.30
CA PRO A 504 1.09 -1.10 -30.29
C PRO A 504 1.90 -2.29 -29.78
N ASP A 505 2.86 -2.08 -28.88
CA ASP A 505 3.69 -3.17 -28.34
C ASP A 505 2.87 -4.02 -27.35
N ARG A 506 1.97 -3.38 -26.58
CA ARG A 506 1.00 -4.10 -25.74
C ARG A 506 0.04 -4.92 -26.58
N MET A 507 -0.50 -4.36 -27.66
CA MET A 507 -1.37 -5.11 -28.59
C MET A 507 -0.66 -6.31 -29.19
N ARG A 508 0.63 -6.16 -29.54
CA ARG A 508 1.45 -7.27 -30.03
C ARG A 508 1.65 -8.35 -28.96
N ALA A 509 1.95 -7.98 -27.72
CA ALA A 509 2.12 -8.94 -26.63
C ALA A 509 0.86 -9.79 -26.39
N LEU A 510 -0.31 -9.13 -26.37
CA LEU A 510 -1.60 -9.84 -26.26
C LEU A 510 -1.88 -10.72 -27.48
N ALA A 511 -1.51 -10.27 -28.69
CA ALA A 511 -1.65 -11.07 -29.92
C ALA A 511 -0.76 -12.33 -29.89
N VAL A 512 0.47 -12.22 -29.39
CA VAL A 512 1.36 -13.38 -29.18
C VAL A 512 0.74 -14.35 -28.17
N ALA A 513 0.26 -13.84 -27.04
CA ALA A 513 -0.37 -14.66 -26.01
C ALA A 513 -1.61 -15.39 -26.55
N ALA A 514 -2.53 -14.66 -27.19
CA ALA A 514 -3.74 -15.20 -27.82
C ALA A 514 -3.41 -16.24 -28.90
N GLY A 515 -2.41 -15.97 -29.75
CA GLY A 515 -2.01 -16.83 -30.86
C GLY A 515 -1.21 -18.08 -30.45
N SER A 516 -0.61 -18.09 -29.26
CA SER A 516 0.32 -19.15 -28.83
C SER A 516 -0.30 -20.55 -28.73
N GLN A 517 -1.60 -20.64 -28.47
CA GLN A 517 -2.34 -21.91 -28.43
C GLN A 517 -3.50 -21.98 -29.44
N ALA A 518 -3.83 -20.88 -30.13
CA ALA A 518 -4.97 -20.76 -31.03
C ALA A 518 -5.08 -21.88 -32.09
N PHE A 519 -3.96 -22.29 -32.69
CA PHE A 519 -3.91 -23.27 -33.77
C PHE A 519 -2.95 -24.44 -33.48
N VAL A 520 -2.75 -24.77 -32.20
CA VAL A 520 -1.90 -25.89 -31.76
C VAL A 520 -2.73 -27.19 -31.79
N PRO A 521 -2.19 -28.32 -32.29
CA PRO A 521 -2.93 -29.59 -32.43
C PRO A 521 -3.13 -30.35 -31.10
N ASP A 522 -3.31 -29.64 -29.99
CA ASP A 522 -3.47 -30.23 -28.65
C ASP A 522 -4.94 -30.26 -28.17
N GLU A 523 -5.85 -29.54 -28.86
CA GLU A 523 -7.28 -29.40 -28.53
C GLU A 523 -8.16 -29.93 -29.67
N PHE A 524 -9.33 -30.50 -29.36
CA PHE A 524 -10.33 -30.87 -30.37
C PHE A 524 -11.02 -29.63 -30.96
N PRO A 525 -11.24 -29.53 -32.29
CA PRO A 525 -10.98 -30.54 -33.33
C PRO A 525 -9.59 -30.43 -33.97
N LEU A 526 -8.73 -29.51 -33.52
CA LEU A 526 -7.44 -29.23 -34.13
C LEU A 526 -6.52 -30.47 -34.16
N ASN A 527 -6.56 -31.28 -33.10
CA ASN A 527 -5.78 -32.51 -32.98
C ASN A 527 -6.11 -33.57 -34.06
N LEU A 528 -7.24 -33.46 -34.76
CA LEU A 528 -7.65 -34.40 -35.81
C LEU A 528 -7.20 -33.97 -37.21
N PHE A 529 -6.79 -32.72 -37.42
CA PHE A 529 -6.35 -32.24 -38.73
C PHE A 529 -4.99 -32.83 -39.10
N SER A 530 -4.89 -33.43 -40.29
CA SER A 530 -3.62 -33.99 -40.77
C SER A 530 -2.56 -32.93 -41.07
N GLU A 531 -2.98 -31.70 -41.37
CA GLU A 531 -2.11 -30.57 -41.66
C GLU A 531 -2.74 -29.25 -41.20
N ILE A 532 -2.01 -28.50 -40.36
CA ILE A 532 -2.35 -27.13 -39.96
C ILE A 532 -1.24 -26.21 -40.46
N VAL A 533 -1.57 -25.29 -41.37
CA VAL A 533 -0.59 -24.42 -42.04
C VAL A 533 -0.98 -22.95 -42.02
N SER A 534 0.01 -22.09 -41.85
CA SER A 534 -0.17 -20.64 -42.00
C SER A 534 -0.18 -20.23 -43.47
N THR A 535 -0.93 -19.18 -43.79
CA THR A 535 -0.97 -18.57 -45.14
C THR A 535 -1.09 -17.05 -45.05
N PRO A 536 -0.49 -16.28 -45.97
CA PRO A 536 -0.71 -14.83 -46.04
C PRO A 536 -2.08 -14.45 -46.68
N ASP A 537 -2.78 -15.42 -47.28
CA ASP A 537 -4.03 -15.19 -47.99
C ASP A 537 -5.14 -14.67 -47.07
N ALA A 538 -6.06 -13.88 -47.63
CA ALA A 538 -7.28 -13.48 -46.92
C ALA A 538 -8.24 -14.68 -46.81
N LEU A 539 -8.55 -15.07 -45.58
CA LEU A 539 -9.48 -16.15 -45.25
C LEU A 539 -10.74 -15.60 -44.57
N THR A 540 -11.70 -16.48 -44.27
CA THR A 540 -12.91 -16.12 -43.50
C THR A 540 -12.51 -15.70 -42.09
N GLU A 541 -12.86 -14.47 -41.71
CA GLU A 541 -12.48 -13.87 -40.42
C GLU A 541 -13.56 -14.05 -39.37
N PHE A 542 -13.15 -14.41 -38.15
CA PHE A 542 -13.96 -14.39 -36.94
C PHE A 542 -13.33 -13.40 -35.95
N THR A 543 -14.16 -12.69 -35.19
CA THR A 543 -13.70 -11.74 -34.18
C THR A 543 -14.37 -12.02 -32.84
N LEU A 544 -13.55 -12.33 -31.83
CA LEU A 544 -13.94 -12.38 -30.43
C LEU A 544 -13.94 -10.96 -29.86
N LYS A 545 -15.01 -10.58 -29.16
CA LYS A 545 -15.20 -9.24 -28.59
C LYS A 545 -15.33 -9.31 -27.08
N VAL A 546 -14.50 -8.51 -26.39
CA VAL A 546 -14.58 -8.29 -24.95
C VAL A 546 -14.96 -6.85 -24.69
N SER A 547 -16.22 -6.62 -24.37
CA SER A 547 -16.77 -5.28 -24.13
C SER A 547 -16.45 -4.75 -22.71
N ASN A 548 -16.60 -3.44 -22.50
CA ASN A 548 -16.31 -2.74 -21.23
C ASN A 548 -14.84 -2.87 -20.77
N ALA A 549 -13.93 -3.04 -21.71
CA ALA A 549 -12.50 -3.01 -21.43
C ALA A 549 -12.07 -1.56 -21.22
N SER A 550 -11.37 -1.27 -20.13
CA SER A 550 -10.89 0.08 -19.87
C SER A 550 -9.70 0.41 -20.76
N LYS A 551 -9.77 1.57 -21.42
CA LYS A 551 -8.74 2.01 -22.36
C LYS A 551 -7.37 2.17 -21.67
N GLY A 552 -7.36 2.59 -20.40
CA GLY A 552 -6.13 2.87 -19.65
C GLY A 552 -5.18 1.67 -19.50
N ALA A 553 -5.70 0.45 -19.56
CA ALA A 553 -4.90 -0.78 -19.52
C ALA A 553 -4.08 -1.03 -20.80
N TYR A 554 -4.38 -0.29 -21.88
CA TYR A 554 -3.82 -0.52 -23.22
C TYR A 554 -3.11 0.70 -23.80
N THR A 555 -2.81 1.72 -23.00
CA THR A 555 -2.18 2.98 -23.47
C THR A 555 -0.68 3.04 -23.17
N ALA A 556 0.03 3.91 -23.90
CA ALA A 556 1.41 4.32 -23.59
C ALA A 556 1.46 5.82 -23.21
N PRO A 557 1.86 6.19 -21.98
CA PRO A 557 2.20 5.32 -20.85
C PRO A 557 0.98 4.57 -20.31
N LEU A 558 1.22 3.51 -19.54
CA LEU A 558 0.17 2.69 -18.93
C LEU A 558 -0.60 3.50 -17.87
N MET A 559 -1.91 3.64 -18.05
CA MET A 559 -2.78 4.47 -17.20
C MET A 559 -3.74 3.65 -16.33
N GLU A 560 -3.58 2.33 -16.32
CA GLU A 560 -4.30 1.43 -15.42
C GLU A 560 -3.44 0.26 -14.97
N GLN A 561 -3.81 -0.39 -13.87
CA GLN A 561 -3.11 -1.58 -13.44
C GLN A 561 -3.52 -2.78 -14.29
N LEU A 562 -2.54 -3.51 -14.82
CA LEU A 562 -2.79 -4.71 -15.60
C LEU A 562 -3.40 -5.82 -14.73
N VAL A 563 -4.28 -6.61 -15.33
CA VAL A 563 -4.78 -7.84 -14.72
C VAL A 563 -3.66 -8.90 -14.78
N VAL A 564 -3.31 -9.49 -13.65
CA VAL A 564 -2.12 -10.35 -13.49
C VAL A 564 -2.11 -11.54 -14.46
N ASN A 565 -3.27 -12.09 -14.80
CA ASN A 565 -3.45 -13.25 -15.66
C ASN A 565 -4.11 -12.91 -17.01
N GLU A 566 -4.00 -11.67 -17.48
CA GLU A 566 -4.64 -11.23 -18.73
C GLU A 566 -4.16 -12.04 -19.95
N GLU A 567 -2.85 -12.28 -20.05
CA GLU A 567 -2.25 -13.01 -21.17
C GLU A 567 -2.68 -14.48 -21.21
N ASP A 568 -2.74 -15.13 -20.05
CA ASP A 568 -3.22 -16.51 -19.93
C ASP A 568 -4.71 -16.60 -20.26
N TRP A 569 -5.51 -15.62 -19.82
CA TRP A 569 -6.92 -15.54 -20.16
C TRP A 569 -7.14 -15.42 -21.68
N TRP A 570 -6.39 -14.54 -22.37
CA TRP A 570 -6.47 -14.41 -23.83
C TRP A 570 -6.02 -15.66 -24.57
N ARG A 571 -4.98 -16.33 -24.07
CA ARG A 571 -4.51 -17.61 -24.62
C ARG A 571 -5.62 -18.67 -24.59
N GLU A 572 -6.20 -18.91 -23.42
CA GLU A 572 -7.24 -19.94 -23.24
C GLU A 572 -8.57 -19.57 -23.90
N ALA A 573 -8.97 -18.30 -23.87
CA ALA A 573 -10.22 -17.84 -24.47
C ALA A 573 -10.16 -17.93 -26.00
N THR A 574 -9.02 -17.55 -26.58
CA THR A 574 -8.84 -17.60 -28.04
C THR A 574 -8.72 -19.03 -28.54
N ALA A 575 -7.97 -19.91 -27.87
CA ALA A 575 -7.87 -21.32 -28.24
C ALA A 575 -9.24 -22.02 -28.30
N ARG A 576 -10.02 -21.91 -27.21
CA ARG A 576 -11.39 -22.45 -27.15
C ARG A 576 -12.30 -21.88 -28.24
N GLN A 577 -12.19 -20.58 -28.52
CA GLN A 577 -13.00 -19.95 -29.54
C GLN A 577 -12.61 -20.40 -30.96
N VAL A 578 -11.31 -20.57 -31.23
CA VAL A 578 -10.84 -21.12 -32.51
C VAL A 578 -11.34 -22.54 -32.68
N ALA A 579 -11.21 -23.39 -31.67
CA ALA A 579 -11.71 -24.76 -31.68
C ALA A 579 -13.21 -24.82 -32.00
N ALA A 580 -14.03 -24.00 -31.33
CA ALA A 580 -15.47 -23.93 -31.56
C ALA A 580 -15.82 -23.48 -32.98
N VAL A 581 -15.14 -22.44 -33.48
CA VAL A 581 -15.39 -21.88 -34.82
C VAL A 581 -14.93 -22.85 -35.92
N VAL A 582 -13.77 -23.49 -35.76
CA VAL A 582 -13.28 -24.51 -36.71
C VAL A 582 -14.22 -25.71 -36.74
N TRP A 583 -14.69 -26.17 -35.58
CA TRP A 583 -15.66 -27.26 -35.52
C TRP A 583 -16.97 -26.90 -36.25
N HIS A 584 -17.46 -25.67 -36.05
CA HIS A 584 -18.63 -25.17 -36.78
C HIS A 584 -18.42 -25.15 -38.30
N ASP A 585 -17.24 -24.73 -38.77
CA ASP A 585 -16.92 -24.76 -40.21
C ASP A 585 -16.89 -26.19 -40.76
N VAL A 586 -16.33 -27.15 -40.01
CA VAL A 586 -16.33 -28.57 -40.39
C VAL A 586 -17.77 -29.10 -40.51
N LEU A 587 -18.63 -28.79 -39.54
CA LEU A 587 -20.04 -29.19 -39.57
C LEU A 587 -20.79 -28.60 -40.78
N ASN A 588 -20.47 -27.36 -41.19
CA ASN A 588 -21.11 -26.72 -42.33
C ASN A 588 -20.58 -27.24 -43.68
N ALA A 589 -19.33 -27.70 -43.73
CA ALA A 589 -18.70 -28.21 -44.95
C ALA A 589 -18.97 -29.71 -45.18
N ALA A 590 -19.17 -30.49 -44.12
CA ALA A 590 -19.38 -31.93 -44.19
C ALA A 590 -20.84 -32.32 -44.47
N SER A 591 -21.04 -33.53 -45.02
CA SER A 591 -22.36 -34.11 -45.27
C SER A 591 -22.70 -35.18 -44.24
N PHE A 592 -23.91 -35.14 -43.70
CA PHE A 592 -24.36 -36.04 -42.64
C PHE A 592 -25.69 -36.74 -42.96
N ASP A 593 -25.72 -38.05 -42.74
CA ASP A 593 -26.96 -38.81 -42.73
C ASP A 593 -27.57 -38.84 -41.32
N ASP A 594 -28.89 -38.63 -41.23
CA ASP A 594 -29.61 -38.67 -39.96
C ASP A 594 -29.88 -40.11 -39.49
N ILE A 595 -29.53 -40.38 -38.23
CA ILE A 595 -29.87 -41.63 -37.53
C ILE A 595 -30.60 -41.28 -36.24
N GLU A 596 -31.71 -41.98 -35.96
CA GLU A 596 -32.45 -41.80 -34.70
C GLU A 596 -31.83 -42.66 -33.59
N GLY A 597 -31.66 -42.08 -32.40
CA GLY A 597 -31.06 -42.70 -31.22
C GLY A 597 -31.72 -42.20 -29.93
N ARG A 598 -33.04 -42.27 -29.84
CA ARG A 598 -33.86 -41.61 -28.78
C ARG A 598 -33.84 -42.33 -27.44
N THR A 599 -33.48 -43.60 -27.44
CA THR A 599 -33.33 -44.42 -26.22
C THR A 599 -31.87 -44.80 -26.01
N PRO A 600 -31.47 -45.17 -24.78
CA PRO A 600 -30.10 -45.62 -24.49
C PRO A 600 -29.64 -46.75 -25.44
N GLU A 601 -30.50 -47.75 -25.68
CA GLU A 601 -30.21 -48.85 -26.59
C GLU A 601 -30.13 -48.40 -28.06
N GLU A 602 -31.07 -47.56 -28.53
CA GLU A 602 -31.04 -47.05 -29.91
C GLU A 602 -29.82 -46.16 -30.17
N PHE A 603 -29.46 -45.30 -29.22
CA PHE A 603 -28.26 -44.46 -29.31
C PHE A 603 -27.01 -45.32 -29.44
N TRP A 604 -26.88 -46.35 -28.60
CA TRP A 604 -25.75 -47.27 -28.68
C TRP A 604 -25.72 -48.04 -30.01
N HIS A 605 -26.86 -48.53 -30.49
CA HIS A 605 -26.94 -49.18 -31.80
C HIS A 605 -26.54 -48.23 -32.93
N ALA A 606 -26.98 -46.97 -32.89
CA ALA A 606 -26.58 -45.95 -33.87
C ALA A 606 -25.06 -45.70 -33.87
N VAL A 607 -24.45 -45.56 -32.68
CA VAL A 607 -22.99 -45.37 -32.54
C VAL A 607 -22.23 -46.61 -33.03
N ARG A 608 -22.63 -47.81 -32.60
CA ARG A 608 -21.94 -49.06 -32.91
C ARG A 608 -22.03 -49.41 -34.40
N ASP A 609 -23.23 -49.39 -34.95
CA ASP A 609 -23.47 -49.76 -36.34
C ASP A 609 -22.91 -48.69 -37.30
N GLY A 610 -23.03 -47.41 -36.94
CA GLY A 610 -22.37 -46.31 -37.66
C GLY A 610 -20.85 -46.42 -37.63
N SER A 611 -20.26 -46.77 -36.48
CA SER A 611 -18.81 -46.94 -36.34
C SER A 611 -18.32 -48.13 -37.17
N ALA A 612 -19.11 -49.21 -37.26
CA ALA A 612 -18.79 -50.36 -38.10
C ALA A 612 -18.77 -49.97 -39.59
N ARG A 613 -19.75 -49.18 -40.06
CA ARG A 613 -19.80 -48.69 -41.45
C ARG A 613 -18.60 -47.81 -41.80
N ILE A 614 -18.20 -46.92 -40.90
CA ILE A 614 -17.00 -46.08 -41.10
C ILE A 614 -15.75 -46.96 -41.22
N ARG A 615 -15.61 -47.98 -40.35
CA ARG A 615 -14.48 -48.92 -40.42
C ARG A 615 -14.50 -49.79 -41.68
N GLU A 616 -15.66 -50.21 -42.15
CA GLU A 616 -15.82 -50.96 -43.41
C GLU A 616 -15.39 -50.14 -44.63
N ALA A 617 -15.55 -48.82 -44.56
CA ALA A 617 -15.03 -47.89 -45.58
C ALA A 617 -13.51 -47.66 -45.49
N GLY A 618 -12.84 -48.20 -44.45
CA GLY A 618 -11.40 -48.07 -44.21
C GLY A 618 -11.01 -46.90 -43.30
N ASP A 619 -11.99 -46.22 -42.70
CA ASP A 619 -11.81 -45.02 -41.90
C ASP A 619 -11.88 -45.29 -40.38
N ALA A 620 -11.40 -44.34 -39.58
CA ALA A 620 -11.41 -44.40 -38.12
C ALA A 620 -12.59 -43.57 -37.56
N PRO A 621 -13.56 -44.16 -36.85
CA PRO A 621 -14.71 -43.42 -36.34
C PRO A 621 -14.36 -42.60 -35.10
N VAL A 622 -14.91 -41.39 -35.01
CA VAL A 622 -14.83 -40.48 -33.87
C VAL A 622 -16.24 -40.03 -33.51
N LEU A 623 -16.62 -40.14 -32.24
CA LEU A 623 -17.90 -39.64 -31.73
C LEU A 623 -17.69 -38.27 -31.07
N VAL A 624 -18.57 -37.32 -31.39
CA VAL A 624 -18.55 -35.96 -30.85
C VAL A 624 -19.89 -35.67 -30.18
N ILE A 625 -19.83 -35.26 -28.92
CA ILE A 625 -20.99 -34.96 -28.07
C ILE A 625 -20.92 -33.53 -27.54
N ALA A 626 -22.07 -32.97 -27.14
CA ALA A 626 -22.11 -31.64 -26.53
C ALA A 626 -21.39 -31.61 -25.17
N SER A 627 -21.66 -32.61 -24.33
CA SER A 627 -21.03 -32.78 -23.03
C SER A 627 -21.30 -34.20 -22.50
N MET A 628 -20.57 -34.61 -21.46
CA MET A 628 -20.81 -35.87 -20.75
C MET A 628 -22.23 -36.07 -20.21
N SER A 629 -22.98 -34.99 -20.02
CA SER A 629 -24.37 -35.03 -19.57
C SER A 629 -25.39 -35.07 -20.71
N HIS A 630 -24.95 -35.04 -21.97
CA HIS A 630 -25.84 -35.05 -23.14
C HIS A 630 -25.34 -36.03 -24.20
N PRO A 631 -26.05 -37.16 -24.41
CA PRO A 631 -27.29 -37.55 -23.73
C PRO A 631 -27.12 -37.94 -22.25
N GLU A 632 -28.18 -37.80 -21.45
CA GLU A 632 -28.16 -37.99 -19.99
C GLU A 632 -27.63 -39.37 -19.57
N TRP A 633 -27.92 -40.41 -20.37
CA TRP A 633 -27.51 -41.79 -20.08
C TRP A 633 -26.00 -42.04 -20.23
N LEU A 634 -25.23 -41.17 -20.90
CA LEU A 634 -23.77 -41.33 -20.99
C LEU A 634 -23.11 -41.30 -19.62
N LEU A 635 -23.59 -40.39 -18.78
CA LEU A 635 -23.05 -40.19 -17.44
C LEU A 635 -23.38 -41.38 -16.53
N ASP A 636 -24.56 -41.98 -16.70
CA ASP A 636 -24.99 -43.19 -16.00
C ASP A 636 -24.20 -44.43 -16.44
N TRP A 637 -23.87 -44.54 -17.72
CA TRP A 637 -23.05 -45.64 -18.25
C TRP A 637 -21.60 -45.60 -17.77
N GLN A 638 -21.08 -44.39 -17.51
CA GLN A 638 -19.74 -44.20 -16.95
C GLN A 638 -19.74 -44.39 -15.42
N TRP A 639 -20.77 -43.91 -14.73
CA TRP A 639 -20.87 -43.93 -13.26
C TRP A 639 -22.19 -44.55 -12.78
N SER A 640 -22.22 -45.88 -12.66
CA SER A 640 -23.41 -46.69 -12.33
C SER A 640 -23.90 -46.60 -10.87
N HIS A 641 -23.42 -45.64 -10.07
CA HIS A 641 -23.77 -45.49 -8.65
C HIS A 641 -24.92 -44.50 -8.38
N ARG A 642 -25.53 -43.93 -9.42
CA ARG A 642 -26.67 -43.01 -9.30
C ARG A 642 -27.96 -43.74 -8.95
N PRO A 643 -28.92 -43.10 -8.25
CA PRO A 643 -30.24 -43.67 -8.05
C PRO A 643 -30.99 -43.73 -9.40
N ASP A 644 -31.41 -44.93 -9.78
CA ASP A 644 -32.12 -45.24 -11.03
C ASP A 644 -31.34 -44.94 -12.34
N PRO A 645 -30.14 -45.53 -12.52
CA PRO A 645 -29.30 -45.24 -13.69
C PRO A 645 -29.85 -45.91 -14.95
N ALA A 646 -29.74 -45.22 -16.09
CA ALA A 646 -30.01 -45.84 -17.39
C ALA A 646 -29.21 -47.14 -17.55
N ARG A 647 -29.88 -48.21 -17.99
CA ARG A 647 -29.24 -49.52 -18.12
C ARG A 647 -28.14 -49.46 -19.19
N LYS A 648 -26.91 -49.80 -18.79
CA LYS A 648 -25.78 -49.93 -19.72
C LYS A 648 -25.99 -51.13 -20.65
N PRO A 649 -25.91 -50.95 -21.99
CA PRO A 649 -25.93 -52.06 -22.93
C PRO A 649 -24.85 -53.11 -22.63
N ALA A 650 -25.19 -54.39 -22.77
CA ALA A 650 -24.32 -55.49 -22.32
C ALA A 650 -23.02 -55.63 -23.14
N ASP A 651 -23.01 -55.18 -24.39
CA ASP A 651 -21.89 -55.19 -25.32
C ASP A 651 -21.09 -53.87 -25.35
N LEU A 652 -21.46 -52.88 -24.53
CA LEU A 652 -20.76 -51.59 -24.44
C LEU A 652 -19.63 -51.65 -23.41
N VAL A 653 -18.41 -51.40 -23.85
CA VAL A 653 -17.20 -51.21 -23.04
C VAL A 653 -16.80 -49.74 -23.10
N ILE A 654 -16.65 -49.13 -21.92
CA ILE A 654 -16.20 -47.75 -21.78
C ILE A 654 -14.80 -47.79 -21.17
N THR A 655 -13.83 -47.18 -21.85
CA THR A 655 -12.44 -47.06 -21.38
C THR A 655 -12.02 -45.61 -21.37
N ARG A 656 -11.05 -45.25 -20.52
CA ARG A 656 -10.44 -43.92 -20.49
C ARG A 656 -8.95 -44.08 -20.68
N LEU A 657 -8.41 -43.38 -21.67
CA LEU A 657 -6.99 -43.35 -21.97
C LEU A 657 -6.36 -42.09 -21.37
N GLU A 658 -5.21 -42.22 -20.73
CA GLU A 658 -4.42 -41.08 -20.26
C GLU A 658 -3.61 -40.46 -21.42
N GLY A 659 -3.32 -39.15 -21.34
CA GLY A 659 -2.50 -38.44 -22.32
C GLY A 659 -3.17 -38.17 -23.67
N GLN A 660 -4.52 -38.16 -23.72
CA GLN A 660 -5.27 -37.74 -24.90
C GLN A 660 -5.38 -36.21 -24.98
N ALA A 661 -5.73 -35.71 -26.17
CA ALA A 661 -5.94 -34.29 -26.44
C ALA A 661 -7.05 -33.68 -25.56
N GLU A 662 -6.99 -32.37 -25.35
CA GLU A 662 -8.02 -31.63 -24.63
C GLU A 662 -9.37 -31.73 -25.36
N GLY A 663 -10.43 -32.02 -24.60
CA GLY A 663 -11.76 -32.36 -25.14
C GLY A 663 -12.02 -33.87 -25.27
N TYR A 664 -11.04 -34.76 -25.10
CA TYR A 664 -11.28 -36.20 -25.02
C TYR A 664 -11.95 -36.59 -23.70
N GLU A 665 -13.07 -37.30 -23.77
CA GLU A 665 -13.84 -37.71 -22.59
C GLU A 665 -13.57 -39.17 -22.22
N PHE A 666 -13.78 -40.10 -23.17
CA PHE A 666 -13.63 -41.54 -23.03
C PHE A 666 -13.71 -42.24 -24.40
N SER A 667 -13.63 -43.58 -24.44
CA SER A 667 -13.84 -44.37 -25.66
C SER A 667 -14.96 -45.41 -25.48
N MET A 668 -15.79 -45.61 -26.51
CA MET A 668 -16.83 -46.64 -26.58
C MET A 668 -16.43 -47.73 -27.59
N ASN A 669 -16.10 -48.96 -27.13
CA ASN A 669 -15.62 -50.06 -27.99
C ASN A 669 -14.63 -49.59 -29.07
N ASP A 670 -13.56 -48.91 -28.63
CA ASP A 670 -12.48 -48.37 -29.48
C ASP A 670 -12.87 -47.20 -30.38
N THR A 671 -14.06 -46.60 -30.23
CA THR A 671 -14.43 -45.31 -30.82
C THR A 671 -14.16 -44.19 -29.81
N PRO A 672 -13.18 -43.29 -30.03
CA PRO A 672 -12.94 -42.15 -29.14
C PRO A 672 -14.12 -41.18 -29.14
N VAL A 673 -14.42 -40.63 -27.97
CA VAL A 673 -15.49 -39.67 -27.72
C VAL A 673 -14.88 -38.34 -27.30
N TYR A 674 -15.15 -37.29 -28.07
CA TYR A 674 -14.76 -35.91 -27.79
C TYR A 674 -15.96 -35.05 -27.44
N SER A 675 -15.75 -34.02 -26.63
CA SER A 675 -16.73 -32.98 -26.35
C SER A 675 -16.45 -31.72 -27.18
N ALA A 676 -17.49 -31.17 -27.79
CA ALA A 676 -17.44 -29.93 -28.55
C ALA A 676 -18.83 -29.29 -28.63
N GLN A 677 -18.91 -28.04 -29.09
CA GLN A 677 -20.19 -27.37 -29.26
C GLN A 677 -21.00 -28.01 -30.39
N THR A 678 -22.05 -28.77 -30.05
CA THR A 678 -22.97 -29.39 -31.03
C THR A 678 -24.39 -28.81 -30.88
N ALA A 679 -25.26 -29.07 -31.86
CA ALA A 679 -26.67 -28.74 -31.75
C ALA A 679 -27.31 -29.54 -30.60
N CYS A 680 -28.27 -28.94 -29.89
CA CYS A 680 -28.99 -29.60 -28.80
C CYS A 680 -29.65 -30.89 -29.29
N GLY A 681 -29.54 -31.98 -28.53
CA GLY A 681 -30.14 -33.27 -28.87
C GLY A 681 -29.42 -34.07 -29.95
N VAL A 682 -28.21 -33.65 -30.35
CA VAL A 682 -27.46 -34.23 -31.46
C VAL A 682 -26.03 -34.61 -31.07
N ALA A 683 -25.63 -35.83 -31.44
CA ALA A 683 -24.25 -36.28 -31.45
C ALA A 683 -23.80 -36.51 -32.91
N TYR A 684 -22.51 -36.28 -33.19
CA TYR A 684 -21.94 -36.47 -34.52
C TYR A 684 -20.97 -37.64 -34.50
N LEU A 685 -21.13 -38.58 -35.41
CA LEU A 685 -20.19 -39.68 -35.62
C LEU A 685 -19.52 -39.46 -36.96
N VAL A 686 -18.23 -39.13 -36.93
CA VAL A 686 -17.45 -38.71 -38.10
C VAL A 686 -16.22 -39.58 -38.30
N PRO A 687 -15.76 -39.79 -39.55
CA PRO A 687 -14.45 -40.36 -39.78
C PRO A 687 -13.36 -39.35 -39.43
N GLU A 688 -12.28 -39.79 -38.78
CA GLU A 688 -11.08 -38.96 -38.50
C GLU A 688 -10.49 -38.38 -39.79
N GLN A 689 -10.58 -39.16 -40.88
CA GLN A 689 -10.12 -38.77 -42.21
C GLN A 689 -10.91 -37.60 -42.82
N LEU A 690 -12.03 -37.20 -42.20
CA LEU A 690 -12.78 -35.99 -42.56
C LEU A 690 -11.90 -34.73 -42.42
N PHE A 691 -11.01 -34.69 -41.43
CA PHE A 691 -10.20 -33.52 -41.08
C PHE A 691 -8.90 -33.49 -41.89
N ARG A 692 -8.95 -32.95 -43.12
CA ARG A 692 -7.77 -32.90 -44.00
C ARG A 692 -6.82 -31.78 -43.63
N ARG A 693 -7.22 -30.54 -43.88
CA ARG A 693 -6.32 -29.39 -43.77
C ARG A 693 -7.03 -28.19 -43.16
N LEU A 694 -6.36 -27.53 -42.23
CA LEU A 694 -6.75 -26.25 -41.68
C LEU A 694 -5.72 -25.20 -42.08
N ARG A 695 -6.18 -24.15 -42.77
CA ARG A 695 -5.35 -22.99 -43.09
C ARG A 695 -5.73 -21.85 -42.15
N TYR A 696 -4.75 -21.16 -41.60
CA TYR A 696 -4.98 -19.94 -40.84
C TYR A 696 -4.14 -18.79 -41.39
N ARG A 697 -4.65 -17.56 -41.25
CA ARG A 697 -3.97 -16.37 -41.74
C ARG A 697 -2.83 -15.98 -40.81
N ASP A 698 -1.65 -15.74 -41.38
CA ASP A 698 -0.55 -15.06 -40.70
C ASP A 698 -0.74 -13.54 -40.85
N TYR A 699 -0.92 -12.85 -39.74
CA TYR A 699 -1.07 -11.39 -39.68
C TYR A 699 0.28 -10.65 -39.70
N GLY A 700 1.40 -11.38 -39.82
CA GLY A 700 2.77 -10.86 -39.82
C GLY A 700 3.51 -11.22 -38.54
N ASP A 701 4.84 -11.30 -38.61
CA ASP A 701 5.72 -11.67 -37.48
C ASP A 701 5.37 -13.03 -36.82
N GLY A 702 4.69 -13.92 -37.54
CA GLY A 702 4.25 -15.23 -37.02
C GLY A 702 2.99 -15.17 -36.14
N LEU A 703 2.20 -14.10 -36.22
CA LEU A 703 0.98 -13.92 -35.44
C LEU A 703 -0.23 -14.56 -36.14
N SER A 704 -0.87 -15.51 -35.48
CA SER A 704 -2.11 -16.15 -35.95
C SER A 704 -3.40 -15.40 -35.56
N VAL A 705 -3.26 -14.39 -34.68
CA VAL A 705 -4.36 -13.60 -34.11
C VAL A 705 -3.98 -12.12 -34.16
N ALA A 706 -4.91 -11.26 -34.56
CA ALA A 706 -4.76 -9.81 -34.52
C ALA A 706 -5.55 -9.21 -33.34
N MET A 707 -4.90 -8.38 -32.52
CA MET A 707 -5.53 -7.67 -31.41
C MET A 707 -5.77 -6.20 -31.78
N ARG A 708 -6.98 -5.68 -31.50
CA ARG A 708 -7.33 -4.26 -31.72
C ARG A 708 -8.29 -3.74 -30.67
N PHE A 709 -8.03 -2.55 -30.14
CA PHE A 709 -8.93 -1.86 -29.21
C PHE A 709 -9.84 -0.88 -29.96
N ASP A 710 -11.15 -1.05 -29.80
CA ASP A 710 -12.17 -0.17 -30.35
C ASP A 710 -12.79 0.66 -29.21
N PRO A 711 -12.51 1.98 -29.11
CA PRO A 711 -13.09 2.84 -28.09
C PRO A 711 -14.62 2.92 -28.21
N ASP A 712 -15.31 2.97 -27.07
CA ASP A 712 -16.75 3.18 -27.04
C ASP A 712 -17.08 4.66 -27.37
N PRO A 713 -17.90 4.95 -28.41
CA PRO A 713 -18.29 6.31 -28.75
C PRO A 713 -19.07 7.04 -27.66
N GLN A 714 -19.83 6.32 -26.83
CA GLN A 714 -20.62 6.87 -25.73
C GLN A 714 -19.79 7.05 -24.47
N ASN A 715 -18.76 6.21 -24.31
CA ASN A 715 -17.87 6.23 -23.16
C ASN A 715 -16.40 6.09 -23.59
N PRO A 716 -15.71 7.20 -23.94
CA PRO A 716 -14.38 7.15 -24.55
C PRO A 716 -13.26 6.63 -23.65
N TRP A 717 -13.50 6.44 -22.34
CA TRP A 717 -12.55 5.78 -21.43
C TRP A 717 -12.72 4.25 -21.37
N LEU A 718 -13.82 3.72 -21.93
CA LEU A 718 -14.06 2.31 -22.14
C LEU A 718 -14.00 1.97 -23.64
N GLY A 719 -13.98 0.68 -23.95
CA GLY A 719 -14.05 0.17 -25.30
C GLY A 719 -14.23 -1.33 -25.34
N ALA A 720 -14.03 -1.89 -26.52
CA ALA A 720 -14.03 -3.32 -26.76
C ALA A 720 -12.63 -3.77 -27.19
N MET A 721 -12.15 -4.82 -26.54
CA MET A 721 -10.95 -5.52 -26.99
C MET A 721 -11.38 -6.57 -28.03
N LEU A 722 -10.78 -6.52 -29.22
CA LEU A 722 -11.09 -7.41 -30.34
C LEU A 722 -9.91 -8.33 -30.61
N ALA A 723 -10.17 -9.64 -30.61
CA ALA A 723 -9.22 -10.65 -31.09
C ALA A 723 -9.77 -11.29 -32.37
N SER A 724 -9.13 -11.00 -33.50
CA SER A 724 -9.53 -11.48 -34.82
C SER A 724 -8.60 -12.59 -35.30
N PHE A 725 -9.18 -13.66 -35.82
CA PHE A 725 -8.45 -14.73 -36.49
C PHE A 725 -9.18 -15.14 -37.77
N ALA A 726 -8.44 -15.55 -38.79
CA ALA A 726 -9.01 -15.96 -40.06
C ALA A 726 -8.55 -17.38 -40.43
N ARG A 727 -9.50 -18.17 -40.93
CA ARG A 727 -9.37 -19.62 -41.08
C ARG A 727 -10.19 -20.17 -42.24
N GLU A 728 -9.70 -21.24 -42.84
CA GLU A 728 -10.36 -22.03 -43.89
C GLU A 728 -10.15 -23.52 -43.60
N THR A 729 -11.24 -24.28 -43.58
CA THR A 729 -11.23 -25.73 -43.37
C THR A 729 -11.44 -26.47 -44.70
N GLU A 730 -10.55 -27.42 -44.99
CA GLU A 730 -10.72 -28.38 -46.07
C GLU A 730 -11.12 -29.73 -45.47
N VAL A 731 -12.33 -30.21 -45.79
CA VAL A 731 -12.84 -31.51 -45.34
C VAL A 731 -12.76 -32.54 -46.48
N ALA A 732 -12.50 -33.80 -46.13
CA ALA A 732 -12.57 -34.89 -47.12
C ALA A 732 -14.02 -35.17 -47.55
N ASP A 733 -14.18 -35.74 -48.74
CA ASP A 733 -15.45 -36.34 -49.18
C ASP A 733 -15.67 -37.68 -48.45
N ALA A 734 -16.01 -37.59 -47.17
CA ALA A 734 -16.20 -38.71 -46.26
C ALA A 734 -17.56 -38.59 -45.58
N HIS A 735 -18.28 -39.71 -45.47
CA HIS A 735 -19.65 -39.72 -44.94
C HIS A 735 -19.66 -39.78 -43.41
N GLY A 736 -20.31 -38.79 -42.79
CA GLY A 736 -20.60 -38.77 -41.35
C GLY A 736 -22.06 -39.08 -41.02
N TYR A 737 -22.35 -39.34 -39.76
CA TYR A 737 -23.70 -39.59 -39.25
C TYR A 737 -24.07 -38.58 -38.16
N ARG A 738 -25.31 -38.09 -38.21
CA ARG A 738 -25.90 -37.23 -37.19
C ARG A 738 -26.91 -38.03 -36.38
N ILE A 739 -26.58 -38.33 -35.14
CA ILE A 739 -27.41 -39.14 -34.23
C ILE A 739 -28.32 -38.21 -33.42
N ARG A 740 -29.63 -38.29 -33.66
CA ARG A 740 -30.65 -37.51 -32.96
C ARG A 740 -31.20 -38.28 -31.77
N PHE A 741 -30.97 -37.76 -30.57
CA PHE A 741 -31.40 -38.40 -29.32
C PHE A 741 -32.47 -37.61 -28.55
N ASP A 742 -32.77 -36.37 -28.96
CA ASP A 742 -33.88 -35.57 -28.44
C ASP A 742 -34.83 -35.16 -29.59
N SER A 743 -36.11 -34.96 -29.26
CA SER A 743 -37.23 -34.79 -30.19
C SER A 743 -37.61 -33.34 -30.50
N ASP A 744 -37.02 -32.37 -29.80
CA ASP A 744 -37.22 -30.93 -30.05
C ASP A 744 -35.90 -30.27 -30.47
N PRO A 745 -35.46 -30.44 -31.75
CA PRO A 745 -34.32 -29.71 -32.25
C PRO A 745 -34.73 -28.24 -32.38
N ARG A 746 -34.55 -27.45 -31.32
CA ARG A 746 -34.57 -25.99 -31.48
C ARG A 746 -33.48 -25.64 -32.51
N PRO A 747 -33.82 -24.96 -33.61
CA PRO A 747 -32.88 -24.64 -34.66
C PRO A 747 -32.02 -23.45 -34.23
N ASP A 748 -31.26 -23.61 -33.15
CA ASP A 748 -30.24 -22.65 -32.75
C ASP A 748 -28.92 -23.42 -32.71
N LEU A 749 -28.27 -23.56 -33.87
CA LEU A 749 -26.81 -23.46 -33.87
C LEU A 749 -26.56 -22.05 -33.32
N VAL A 750 -26.40 -21.92 -32.01
CA VAL A 750 -25.97 -20.67 -31.41
C VAL A 750 -24.63 -20.39 -32.08
N GLU A 751 -24.60 -19.40 -32.98
CA GLU A 751 -23.35 -18.89 -33.53
C GLU A 751 -22.40 -18.73 -32.33
N PRO A 752 -21.16 -19.23 -32.42
CA PRO A 752 -20.24 -19.18 -31.31
C PRO A 752 -20.17 -17.72 -30.83
N GLY A 753 -20.71 -17.49 -29.62
CA GLY A 753 -21.08 -16.16 -29.16
C GLY A 753 -19.86 -15.24 -29.15
N ALA A 754 -19.98 -14.07 -29.76
CA ALA A 754 -18.86 -13.13 -29.86
C ALA A 754 -18.54 -12.42 -28.54
N ASP A 755 -19.43 -12.47 -27.54
CA ASP A 755 -19.28 -11.76 -26.27
C ASP A 755 -18.84 -12.70 -25.13
N THR A 756 -17.61 -12.50 -24.64
CA THR A 756 -17.10 -13.18 -23.44
C THR A 756 -16.87 -12.14 -22.33
N PRO A 757 -17.26 -12.42 -21.06
CA PRO A 757 -17.01 -11.49 -19.96
C PRO A 757 -15.50 -11.28 -19.76
N PRO A 758 -15.07 -10.05 -19.42
CA PRO A 758 -13.65 -9.73 -19.24
C PRO A 758 -13.04 -10.52 -18.07
N PRO A 759 -11.70 -10.75 -18.08
CA PRO A 759 -11.01 -11.31 -16.94
C PRO A 759 -11.27 -10.43 -15.71
N GLN A 760 -11.87 -11.03 -14.68
CA GLN A 760 -12.07 -10.35 -13.41
C GLN A 760 -10.72 -10.28 -12.68
N PRO A 761 -10.35 -9.14 -12.06
CA PRO A 761 -9.19 -9.09 -11.20
C PRO A 761 -9.36 -10.15 -10.11
N SER A 762 -8.39 -11.06 -10.00
CA SER A 762 -8.48 -12.11 -8.99
C SER A 762 -8.60 -11.46 -7.60
N GLU A 763 -9.69 -11.70 -6.88
CA GLU A 763 -9.75 -11.50 -5.43
C GLU A 763 -8.89 -12.58 -4.72
N SER A 764 -7.66 -12.79 -5.17
CA SER A 764 -6.71 -13.70 -4.53
C SER A 764 -5.89 -12.95 -3.47
N SER A 765 -6.59 -12.50 -2.41
CA SER A 765 -6.00 -12.25 -1.07
C SER A 765 -7.02 -11.85 0.01
N ARG A 766 -8.33 -11.93 -0.22
CA ARG A 766 -9.36 -11.71 0.81
C ARG A 766 -10.41 -12.84 0.87
N SER A 767 -9.97 -14.05 1.18
CA SER A 767 -10.71 -15.02 2.01
C SER A 767 -9.66 -15.97 2.61
N GLY A 768 -9.67 -16.39 3.87
CA GLY A 768 -10.59 -16.27 4.98
C GLY A 768 -10.13 -17.35 5.95
N ARG A 769 -9.50 -16.95 7.07
CA ARG A 769 -9.32 -17.85 8.23
C ARG A 769 -10.39 -17.49 9.25
N GLU A 770 -11.65 -17.67 8.86
CA GLU A 770 -12.77 -17.71 9.79
C GLU A 770 -12.70 -19.04 10.55
N SER A 771 -12.05 -19.04 11.71
CA SER A 771 -12.18 -20.13 12.65
C SER A 771 -13.56 -20.07 13.28
N SER A 772 -14.44 -20.98 12.85
CA SER A 772 -15.74 -21.22 13.47
C SER A 772 -15.57 -21.59 14.95
N VAL A 773 -16.03 -20.74 15.87
CA VAL A 773 -16.31 -21.16 17.24
C VAL A 773 -17.79 -21.54 17.29
N LYS A 774 -18.04 -22.85 17.12
CA LYS A 774 -19.35 -23.46 17.38
C LYS A 774 -19.69 -23.30 18.86
N ALA A 775 -20.66 -22.46 19.16
CA ALA A 775 -21.45 -22.57 20.37
C ALA A 775 -22.22 -23.90 20.35
N SER A 776 -22.10 -24.69 21.41
CA SER A 776 -22.93 -25.86 21.67
C SER A 776 -23.17 -25.99 23.18
N PRO A 777 -24.25 -26.68 23.60
CA PRO A 777 -25.25 -26.05 24.46
C PRO A 777 -25.17 -26.52 25.91
N ALA A 778 -25.88 -25.76 26.74
CA ALA A 778 -26.23 -26.02 28.12
C ALA A 778 -26.45 -27.51 28.43
N ARG A 779 -25.73 -28.00 29.45
CA ARG A 779 -26.07 -29.23 30.18
C ARG A 779 -26.28 -28.94 31.66
N ARG A 780 -27.55 -29.03 32.06
CA ARG A 780 -28.06 -29.17 33.43
C ARG A 780 -27.30 -30.26 34.22
N ARG A 781 -26.97 -29.98 35.48
CA ARG A 781 -26.95 -30.86 36.69
C ARG A 781 -26.20 -30.11 37.80
N ARG A 782 -26.54 -30.18 39.08
CA ARG A 782 -27.68 -30.72 39.82
C ARG A 782 -27.60 -30.05 41.20
N ASN A 783 -28.77 -29.81 41.80
CA ASN A 783 -28.94 -29.39 43.19
C ASN A 783 -28.10 -30.22 44.17
N ALA A 784 -27.46 -29.53 45.12
CA ALA A 784 -27.26 -30.00 46.48
C ALA A 784 -27.43 -28.79 47.41
N GLY A 785 -28.50 -28.78 48.20
CA GLY A 785 -28.75 -27.75 49.21
C GLY A 785 -27.90 -27.97 50.46
N PRO A 786 -28.07 -27.07 51.45
CA PRO A 786 -28.40 -27.58 52.77
C PRO A 786 -29.60 -26.88 53.42
N MET A 787 -30.12 -27.60 54.40
CA MET A 787 -31.29 -27.38 55.24
C MET A 787 -31.29 -26.07 56.04
N ARG A 788 -32.51 -25.62 56.35
CA ARG A 788 -32.86 -24.61 57.36
C ARG A 788 -32.54 -25.07 58.79
N ALA A 789 -32.25 -24.11 59.66
CA ALA A 789 -32.67 -23.98 61.06
C ALA A 789 -32.44 -22.49 61.42
N GLU A 790 -33.50 -21.70 61.63
CA GLU A 790 -34.13 -21.39 62.93
C GLU A 790 -33.35 -20.38 63.78
N ASP A 791 -34.01 -19.24 64.00
CA ASP A 791 -34.13 -18.41 65.20
C ASP A 791 -32.91 -17.98 66.05
N ALA A 792 -33.04 -16.71 66.45
CA ALA A 792 -32.66 -16.08 67.72
C ALA A 792 -31.45 -15.12 67.74
N GLU A 793 -31.78 -13.91 68.21
CA GLU A 793 -30.98 -12.74 68.65
C GLU A 793 -30.29 -11.84 67.62
#